data_AF-B6IFI2-F1
#
_entry.id   AF-B6IFI2-F1
#
_cell.length_a   1.000
_cell.length_b   1.000
_cell.length_c   1.000
_cell.angle_alpha   90.00
_cell.angle_beta   90.00
_cell.angle_gamma   90.00
#
_symmetry.space_group_name_H-M   'P 1'
#
loop_
_entity.id
_entity.type
_entity.pdbx_description
1 polymer ?
#
loop_
_entity_poly.entity_id
_entity_poly.type
_entity_poly.pdbx_seq_one_letter_code
_entity_poly.pdbx_strand_id
1 'polypeptide(L)'
;MVVTIIKHKPRNKRKALSALKDENGGKKSKLSEYSSKEAVDDIIESVDDMSNPLYELLSNDFKSKEEFTVNDIAMMFKSLAETILKLQSQNTMLKNQNCILNANLSNLTEEVDGLEENLKLLSSQPKESPKPPTSLIKTFASAVASTIYLCSRIPKYCFSEFFNIDKDILPATGNLTSMFSSDGIFTSENIEILLYKLKGRNNTSPDSIPSIFLKRACTPLAIPLCIIFTESYRVGRIPKSWKEAIVMPLHKKGSRSDPLNYRPISLTSNICKIMEKLIRKHLVQYVSENNLLSEKQFGFLNQRSTISQLIAYQNKLVFNSLNGLDTHSVYIDFQRAFDTVPINKLIHKLESFGISPKLRNWLHSFVTDRKFQVKINDILSKERRVLSGVPQGSVLGPTLFLLYINCIGDKFQSDYLLFADELKIYDTNDRLIDADLIELENWCSKWKMKSAPKKCEYIKFNATRKYANSNIMNPKLNQALIPPVENVRDLGIYFSSNLSFHYHYSLIIRKSHQRINMFFSILKNASWSVFIKCYTIYIRPLLEYGTIVTSPILKDHIIKLESVQKAFVFRIFKKFRMAYTSYFEALEECQLSSLEYRRLYNDLVYTYKIIVSKEIIMEVPIFEIFNHAGSLRRHKYYLKSLIKNSTKISSQFLSNRVIRCWNSLPAKVFPVKPSSAAFKNRLLSCDLNHFLVLNSTNYSLGFSFISQLLQMYVLVISPSFIDISRVSGFLPFVEINK
;
A
#
# COMPACT_ATOMS: atom_id res chain seq x y z
N MET A 1 -16.83 -8.42 -31.91
CA MET A 1 -16.30 -7.64 -30.75
C MET A 1 -15.03 -8.35 -30.27
N VAL A 2 -13.93 -7.61 -30.07
CA VAL A 2 -12.64 -8.10 -29.48
C VAL A 2 -11.83 -9.14 -30.29
N VAL A 3 -11.17 -8.72 -31.38
CA VAL A 3 -9.79 -9.15 -31.79
C VAL A 3 -9.14 -8.07 -32.68
N THR A 4 -8.63 -6.95 -32.12
CA THR A 4 -7.71 -6.03 -32.87
C THR A 4 -6.91 -5.07 -31.96
N ILE A 5 -5.84 -5.56 -31.30
CA ILE A 5 -4.81 -4.76 -30.59
C ILE A 5 -3.50 -5.58 -30.64
N ILE A 6 -2.31 -5.08 -30.99
CA ILE A 6 -1.85 -3.85 -31.67
C ILE A 6 -0.55 -4.22 -32.45
N LYS A 7 -0.24 -3.54 -33.57
CA LYS A 7 1.12 -3.56 -34.18
C LYS A 7 1.78 -2.17 -34.05
N HIS A 8 2.69 -1.98 -33.10
CA HIS A 8 3.56 -0.80 -33.04
C HIS A 8 4.98 -1.18 -32.59
N LYS A 9 5.92 -1.32 -33.54
CA LYS A 9 7.37 -1.42 -33.29
C LYS A 9 7.87 -0.10 -32.65
N PRO A 10 8.68 -0.13 -31.57
CA PRO A 10 9.43 1.05 -31.14
C PRO A 10 10.59 1.31 -32.10
N ARG A 11 10.41 2.26 -33.02
CA ARG A 11 11.57 2.88 -33.71
C ARG A 11 12.37 3.67 -32.68
N ASN A 12 13.53 3.16 -32.23
CA ASN A 12 14.72 3.92 -31.80
C ASN A 12 15.89 3.01 -31.34
N LYS A 13 16.63 2.41 -32.28
CA LYS A 13 17.90 1.70 -32.01
C LYS A 13 19.07 2.16 -32.91
N ARG A 14 19.05 3.42 -33.38
CA ARG A 14 20.10 4.01 -34.26
C ARG A 14 21.01 5.07 -33.64
N LYS A 15 20.87 5.40 -32.35
CA LYS A 15 21.76 6.38 -31.65
C LYS A 15 22.74 5.78 -30.63
N ALA A 16 22.70 4.47 -30.38
CA ALA A 16 23.65 3.78 -29.49
C ALA A 16 24.86 3.17 -30.24
N LEU A 17 24.78 3.01 -31.58
CA LEU A 17 25.78 2.29 -32.37
C LEU A 17 26.99 3.14 -32.81
N SER A 18 27.00 4.44 -32.51
CA SER A 18 28.05 5.39 -32.94
C SER A 18 29.07 5.73 -31.85
N ALA A 19 29.16 4.91 -30.79
CA ALA A 19 30.04 5.14 -29.63
C ALA A 19 30.94 3.93 -29.28
N LEU A 20 31.03 2.95 -30.19
CA LEU A 20 31.81 1.70 -30.01
C LEU A 20 32.69 1.37 -31.22
N LYS A 21 33.25 2.42 -31.83
CA LYS A 21 34.49 2.36 -32.58
C LYS A 21 35.33 3.51 -32.05
N ASP A 22 36.29 3.20 -31.18
CA ASP A 22 37.70 3.48 -31.43
C ASP A 22 38.59 2.93 -30.31
N GLU A 23 39.76 2.44 -30.76
CA GLU A 23 41.03 2.18 -30.07
C GLU A 23 41.20 1.10 -28.97
N ASN A 24 42.22 0.27 -29.24
CA ASN A 24 42.79 -0.73 -28.35
C ASN A 24 43.58 -0.06 -27.21
N GLY A 25 43.41 -0.51 -25.96
CA GLY A 25 44.28 -0.04 -24.88
C GLY A 25 43.97 -0.53 -23.46
N GLY A 26 44.49 -1.72 -23.11
CA GLY A 26 45.03 -1.99 -21.77
C GLY A 26 44.14 -1.97 -20.51
N LYS A 27 44.13 -3.12 -19.84
CA LYS A 27 43.84 -3.36 -18.40
C LYS A 27 42.38 -3.46 -17.91
N LYS A 28 42.23 -4.49 -17.08
CA LYS A 28 41.09 -4.84 -16.20
C LYS A 28 40.62 -3.67 -15.33
N SER A 29 39.39 -3.80 -14.82
CA SER A 29 38.67 -2.95 -13.84
C SER A 29 37.71 -1.87 -14.41
N LYS A 30 36.51 -2.32 -14.83
CA LYS A 30 35.27 -1.53 -14.89
C LYS A 30 34.04 -2.45 -15.00
N LEU A 31 33.84 -3.26 -13.95
CA LEU A 31 32.70 -4.19 -13.82
C LEU A 31 32.06 -4.09 -12.43
N SER A 32 32.07 -2.86 -11.89
CA SER A 32 31.65 -2.51 -10.54
C SER A 32 30.85 -1.20 -10.54
N GLU A 33 29.87 -1.09 -11.45
CA GLU A 33 28.79 -0.09 -11.39
C GLU A 33 27.70 -0.38 -12.45
N TYR A 34 27.14 -1.59 -12.44
CA TYR A 34 25.79 -1.83 -12.98
C TYR A 34 24.86 -2.06 -11.80
N SER A 35 23.83 -1.23 -11.68
CA SER A 35 22.90 -1.31 -10.56
C SER A 35 22.12 -2.63 -10.62
N SER A 36 21.86 -3.26 -9.47
CA SER A 36 21.10 -4.51 -9.30
C SER A 36 19.61 -4.43 -9.69
N LYS A 37 19.25 -3.39 -10.45
CA LYS A 37 17.91 -2.89 -10.70
C LYS A 37 17.59 -2.93 -12.19
N GLU A 38 18.49 -2.45 -13.05
CA GLU A 38 18.35 -2.56 -14.51
C GLU A 38 18.50 -4.01 -14.95
N ALA A 39 19.55 -4.68 -14.45
CA ALA A 39 19.91 -6.07 -14.74
C ALA A 39 18.84 -7.14 -14.39
N VAL A 40 17.69 -6.75 -13.82
CA VAL A 40 16.56 -7.58 -13.39
C VAL A 40 15.28 -7.25 -14.16
N ASP A 41 14.98 -5.96 -14.38
CA ASP A 41 13.90 -5.59 -15.31
C ASP A 41 14.26 -6.09 -16.73
N ASP A 42 15.55 -6.04 -17.12
CA ASP A 42 16.09 -6.67 -18.34
C ASP A 42 15.87 -8.20 -18.40
N ILE A 43 15.83 -8.91 -17.26
CA ILE A 43 15.59 -10.37 -17.21
C ILE A 43 14.11 -10.69 -17.43
N ILE A 44 13.22 -9.87 -16.88
CA ILE A 44 11.78 -10.10 -17.03
C ILE A 44 11.34 -9.69 -18.44
N GLU A 45 11.83 -8.56 -18.95
CA GLU A 45 11.61 -8.18 -20.35
C GLU A 45 12.26 -9.19 -21.31
N SER A 46 13.48 -9.70 -21.06
CA SER A 46 14.08 -10.72 -21.94
C SER A 46 13.34 -12.07 -21.92
N VAL A 47 12.80 -12.51 -20.78
CA VAL A 47 12.02 -13.75 -20.71
C VAL A 47 10.66 -13.61 -21.40
N ASP A 48 9.96 -12.48 -21.23
CA ASP A 48 8.71 -12.20 -21.95
C ASP A 48 8.98 -12.02 -23.47
N ASP A 49 10.01 -11.27 -23.87
CA ASP A 49 10.41 -11.07 -25.27
C ASP A 49 10.93 -12.36 -25.95
N MET A 50 11.54 -13.29 -25.21
CA MET A 50 11.94 -14.60 -25.75
C MET A 50 10.77 -15.58 -25.86
N SER A 51 9.72 -15.44 -25.03
CA SER A 51 8.62 -16.42 -24.95
C SER A 51 7.80 -16.55 -26.23
N ASN A 52 7.43 -15.43 -26.86
CA ASN A 52 6.67 -15.44 -28.12
C ASN A 52 7.49 -15.99 -29.30
N PRO A 53 8.74 -15.53 -29.56
CA PRO A 53 9.61 -16.12 -30.57
C PRO A 53 9.84 -17.61 -30.38
N LEU A 54 10.07 -18.09 -29.15
CA LEU A 54 10.25 -19.53 -28.89
C LEU A 54 8.97 -20.35 -29.15
N TYR A 55 7.79 -19.78 -28.88
CA TYR A 55 6.52 -20.44 -29.17
C TYR A 55 6.28 -20.53 -30.68
N GLU A 56 6.60 -19.47 -31.43
CA GLU A 56 6.59 -19.50 -32.90
C GLU A 56 7.65 -20.49 -33.45
N LEU A 57 8.86 -20.53 -32.87
CA LEU A 57 9.96 -21.44 -33.22
C LEU A 57 9.67 -22.94 -32.98
N LEU A 58 8.81 -23.25 -31.99
CA LEU A 58 8.46 -24.62 -31.62
C LEU A 58 7.09 -25.07 -32.17
N SER A 59 6.28 -24.13 -32.65
CA SER A 59 5.07 -24.44 -33.41
C SER A 59 5.42 -24.92 -34.81
N ASN A 60 4.70 -25.91 -35.34
CA ASN A 60 4.96 -26.46 -36.68
C ASN A 60 4.62 -25.51 -37.84
N ASP A 61 4.09 -24.31 -37.56
CA ASP A 61 3.72 -23.27 -38.55
C ASP A 61 4.90 -22.35 -38.94
N PHE A 62 6.12 -22.88 -38.85
CA PHE A 62 7.40 -22.19 -39.10
C PHE A 62 7.66 -21.91 -40.60
N LYS A 63 6.62 -21.53 -41.36
CA LYS A 63 6.64 -21.28 -42.81
C LYS A 63 6.33 -19.84 -43.23
N SER A 64 6.13 -18.89 -42.31
CA SER A 64 5.98 -17.48 -42.72
C SER A 64 6.46 -16.41 -41.74
N LYS A 65 7.59 -15.78 -42.12
CA LYS A 65 8.08 -14.41 -41.83
C LYS A 65 9.14 -14.22 -40.72
N GLU A 66 10.17 -13.44 -41.11
CA GLU A 66 11.36 -13.00 -40.36
C GLU A 66 12.24 -14.17 -39.82
N GLU A 67 13.16 -14.67 -40.66
CA GLU A 67 14.19 -15.65 -40.25
C GLU A 67 15.17 -15.01 -39.26
N PHE A 68 15.28 -15.57 -38.04
CA PHE A 68 16.27 -15.16 -37.05
C PHE A 68 17.68 -15.49 -37.53
N THR A 69 18.59 -14.51 -37.52
CA THR A 69 19.98 -14.74 -37.91
C THR A 69 20.73 -15.49 -36.80
N VAL A 70 21.84 -16.16 -37.17
CA VAL A 70 22.81 -16.75 -36.23
C VAL A 70 23.22 -15.74 -35.14
N ASN A 71 23.32 -14.46 -35.49
CA ASN A 71 23.70 -13.39 -34.58
C ASN A 71 22.58 -13.00 -33.59
N ASP A 72 21.32 -13.09 -33.99
CA ASP A 72 20.17 -12.89 -33.09
C ASP A 72 20.07 -14.02 -32.07
N ILE A 73 20.31 -15.25 -32.52
CA ILE A 73 20.34 -16.43 -31.66
C ILE A 73 21.52 -16.34 -30.67
N ALA A 74 22.70 -15.93 -31.13
CA ALA A 74 23.84 -15.67 -30.23
C ALA A 74 23.53 -14.57 -29.19
N MET A 75 22.78 -13.52 -29.54
CA MET A 75 22.34 -12.52 -28.55
C MET A 75 21.36 -13.12 -27.52
N MET A 76 20.42 -13.97 -27.94
CA MET A 76 19.49 -14.65 -27.03
C MET A 76 20.20 -15.64 -26.09
N PHE A 77 21.13 -16.45 -26.62
CA PHE A 77 21.99 -17.34 -25.83
C PHE A 77 22.79 -16.58 -24.77
N LYS A 78 23.41 -15.46 -25.16
CA LYS A 78 24.19 -14.63 -24.23
C LYS A 78 23.33 -14.02 -23.13
N SER A 79 22.14 -13.51 -23.49
CA SER A 79 21.18 -12.98 -22.52
C SER A 79 20.69 -14.05 -21.53
N LEU A 80 20.45 -15.29 -22.00
CA LEU A 80 20.06 -16.41 -21.16
C LEU A 80 21.20 -16.83 -20.21
N ALA A 81 22.44 -16.96 -20.70
CA ALA A 81 23.60 -17.28 -19.87
C ALA A 81 23.85 -16.22 -18.78
N GLU A 82 23.81 -14.93 -19.13
CA GLU A 82 23.90 -13.82 -18.16
C GLU A 82 22.75 -13.86 -17.13
N THR A 83 21.55 -14.29 -17.53
CA THR A 83 20.39 -14.46 -16.65
C THR A 83 20.61 -15.60 -15.64
N ILE A 84 21.11 -16.75 -16.10
CA ILE A 84 21.37 -17.92 -15.24
C ILE A 84 22.50 -17.63 -14.25
N LEU A 85 23.59 -16.99 -14.69
CA LEU A 85 24.69 -16.54 -13.82
C LEU A 85 24.20 -15.56 -12.73
N LYS A 86 23.30 -14.63 -13.08
CA LYS A 86 22.66 -13.73 -12.10
C LYS A 86 21.81 -14.51 -11.09
N LEU A 87 21.04 -15.52 -11.51
CA LEU A 87 20.27 -16.40 -10.60
C LEU A 87 21.16 -17.24 -9.68
N GLN A 88 22.31 -17.72 -10.17
CA GLN A 88 23.31 -18.44 -9.36
C GLN A 88 23.92 -17.54 -8.28
N SER A 89 24.27 -16.29 -8.63
CA SER A 89 24.84 -15.33 -7.66
C SER A 89 23.86 -14.96 -6.54
N GLN A 90 22.58 -14.69 -6.85
CA GLN A 90 21.56 -14.38 -5.82
C GLN A 90 21.31 -15.57 -4.88
N ASN A 91 21.41 -16.81 -5.38
CA ASN A 91 21.31 -18.01 -4.55
C ASN A 91 22.47 -18.19 -3.55
N THR A 92 23.58 -17.45 -3.65
CA THR A 92 24.64 -17.53 -2.61
C THR A 92 24.14 -17.13 -1.22
N MET A 93 23.12 -16.28 -1.12
CA MET A 93 22.43 -15.98 0.16
C MET A 93 21.53 -17.11 0.68
N LEU A 94 21.16 -18.07 -0.17
CA LEU A 94 20.23 -19.19 0.13
C LEU A 94 20.94 -20.56 0.23
N LYS A 95 22.25 -20.61 -0.02
CA LYS A 95 23.04 -21.86 -0.24
C LYS A 95 22.97 -22.91 0.88
N ASN A 96 22.65 -22.51 2.11
CA ASN A 96 22.89 -23.35 3.29
C ASN A 96 21.76 -24.35 3.66
N GLN A 97 20.66 -24.45 2.89
CA GLN A 97 19.48 -25.25 3.33
C GLN A 97 18.76 -26.15 2.31
N ASN A 98 19.07 -26.14 1.00
CA ASN A 98 18.26 -26.87 0.00
C ASN A 98 19.05 -27.70 -1.03
N CYS A 99 19.35 -28.97 -0.71
CA CYS A 99 20.06 -29.91 -1.61
C CYS A 99 19.38 -30.10 -2.98
N ILE A 100 18.03 -30.11 -3.03
CA ILE A 100 17.29 -30.24 -4.29
C ILE A 100 17.50 -29.01 -5.18
N LEU A 101 17.63 -27.81 -4.61
CA LEU A 101 17.88 -26.61 -5.40
C LEU A 101 19.29 -26.68 -6.00
N ASN A 102 20.28 -27.09 -5.19
CA ASN A 102 21.67 -27.26 -5.62
C ASN A 102 21.82 -28.28 -6.77
N ALA A 103 21.11 -29.40 -6.73
CA ALA A 103 21.13 -30.41 -7.79
C ALA A 103 20.42 -29.98 -9.10
N ASN A 104 19.45 -29.05 -9.04
CA ASN A 104 18.93 -28.43 -10.27
C ASN A 104 19.84 -27.29 -10.74
N LEU A 105 20.64 -26.70 -9.85
CA LEU A 105 21.61 -25.66 -10.17
C LEU A 105 22.86 -26.23 -10.85
N SER A 106 23.35 -27.42 -10.45
CA SER A 106 24.44 -28.12 -11.14
C SER A 106 24.10 -28.35 -12.61
N ASN A 107 22.92 -28.92 -12.89
CA ASN A 107 22.44 -29.13 -14.25
C ASN A 107 22.30 -27.82 -15.03
N LEU A 108 21.89 -26.71 -14.40
CA LEU A 108 21.88 -25.39 -15.04
C LEU A 108 23.29 -24.84 -15.30
N THR A 109 24.29 -25.24 -14.52
CA THR A 109 25.71 -24.87 -14.78
C THR A 109 26.20 -25.62 -16.02
N GLU A 110 25.94 -26.93 -16.10
CA GLU A 110 26.24 -27.76 -17.28
C GLU A 110 25.52 -27.25 -18.54
N GLU A 111 24.24 -26.85 -18.42
CA GLU A 111 23.52 -26.18 -19.51
C GLU A 111 24.18 -24.85 -19.89
N VAL A 112 24.63 -24.01 -18.94
CA VAL A 112 25.32 -22.73 -19.22
C VAL A 112 26.68 -22.95 -19.90
N ASP A 113 27.48 -23.90 -19.42
CA ASP A 113 28.78 -24.23 -20.03
C ASP A 113 28.58 -24.68 -21.49
N GLY A 114 27.56 -25.51 -21.74
CA GLY A 114 27.13 -25.88 -23.09
C GLY A 114 26.60 -24.70 -23.92
N LEU A 115 25.87 -23.75 -23.33
CA LEU A 115 25.44 -22.52 -24.03
C LEU A 115 26.64 -21.64 -24.40
N GLU A 116 27.65 -21.50 -23.52
CA GLU A 116 28.88 -20.75 -23.80
C GLU A 116 29.76 -21.40 -24.88
N GLU A 117 29.85 -22.72 -24.90
CA GLU A 117 30.57 -23.45 -25.94
C GLU A 117 29.88 -23.30 -27.30
N ASN A 118 28.55 -23.45 -27.34
CA ASN A 118 27.75 -23.19 -28.54
C ASN A 118 27.83 -21.72 -28.99
N LEU A 119 27.90 -20.76 -28.08
CA LEU A 119 28.12 -19.34 -28.39
C LEU A 119 29.46 -19.11 -29.10
N LYS A 120 30.55 -19.72 -28.62
CA LYS A 120 31.87 -19.67 -29.26
C LYS A 120 31.79 -20.27 -30.67
N LEU A 121 31.10 -21.39 -30.83
CA LEU A 121 30.90 -22.10 -32.09
C LEU A 121 30.04 -21.33 -33.11
N LEU A 122 29.03 -20.57 -32.65
CA LEU A 122 28.26 -19.66 -33.50
C LEU A 122 29.06 -18.42 -33.90
N SER A 123 29.91 -17.90 -33.00
CA SER A 123 30.70 -16.68 -33.24
C SER A 123 31.81 -16.84 -34.29
N SER A 124 32.17 -18.07 -34.64
CA SER A 124 33.15 -18.39 -35.69
C SER A 124 32.53 -18.70 -37.06
N GLN A 125 31.20 -18.71 -37.19
CA GLN A 125 30.52 -18.96 -38.47
C GLN A 125 30.30 -17.69 -39.31
N PRO A 126 30.30 -17.81 -40.66
CA PRO A 126 30.03 -16.67 -41.54
C PRO A 126 28.58 -16.18 -41.41
N LYS A 127 28.39 -14.86 -41.57
CA LYS A 127 27.11 -14.14 -41.32
C LYS A 127 25.93 -14.55 -42.21
N GLU A 128 26.14 -15.39 -43.22
CA GLU A 128 25.16 -15.78 -44.23
C GLU A 128 24.73 -17.26 -44.11
N SER A 129 25.12 -18.00 -43.06
CA SER A 129 24.66 -19.37 -42.88
C SER A 129 23.14 -19.41 -42.56
N PRO A 130 22.29 -20.18 -43.29
CA PRO A 130 20.87 -19.84 -43.33
C PRO A 130 20.06 -20.28 -42.10
N LYS A 131 20.45 -21.36 -41.41
CA LYS A 131 19.70 -21.92 -40.26
C LYS A 131 20.64 -22.51 -39.19
N PRO A 132 20.35 -22.30 -37.89
CA PRO A 132 21.09 -22.94 -36.80
C PRO A 132 20.84 -24.47 -36.78
N PRO A 133 21.77 -25.28 -36.22
CA PRO A 133 21.55 -26.71 -36.04
C PRO A 133 20.35 -27.00 -35.12
N THR A 134 19.54 -28.00 -35.47
CA THR A 134 18.35 -28.38 -34.66
C THR A 134 18.71 -28.87 -33.26
N SER A 135 19.90 -29.46 -33.08
CA SER A 135 20.47 -29.78 -31.77
C SER A 135 20.62 -28.54 -30.90
N LEU A 136 21.12 -27.45 -31.47
CA LEU A 136 21.43 -26.19 -30.81
C LEU A 136 20.14 -25.46 -30.38
N ILE A 137 19.09 -25.49 -31.22
CA ILE A 137 17.73 -25.03 -30.83
C ILE A 137 17.17 -25.88 -29.68
N LYS A 138 17.34 -27.21 -29.70
CA LYS A 138 16.85 -28.10 -28.62
C LYS A 138 17.55 -27.82 -27.29
N THR A 139 18.87 -27.62 -27.28
CA THR A 139 19.62 -27.23 -26.07
C THR A 139 19.14 -25.89 -25.53
N PHE A 140 18.90 -24.90 -26.41
CA PHE A 140 18.35 -23.62 -25.99
C PHE A 140 16.95 -23.73 -25.36
N ALA A 141 16.05 -24.47 -26.02
CA ALA A 141 14.70 -24.71 -25.52
C ALA A 141 14.70 -25.46 -24.17
N SER A 142 15.63 -26.41 -23.98
CA SER A 142 15.86 -27.06 -22.68
C SER A 142 16.27 -26.04 -21.62
N ALA A 143 17.34 -25.28 -21.85
CA ALA A 143 17.85 -24.31 -20.89
C ALA A 143 16.84 -23.20 -20.54
N VAL A 144 16.04 -22.74 -21.51
CA VAL A 144 14.92 -21.81 -21.27
C VAL A 144 13.84 -22.47 -20.41
N ALA A 145 13.43 -23.70 -20.72
CA ALA A 145 12.45 -24.43 -19.92
C ALA A 145 12.94 -24.69 -18.49
N SER A 146 14.20 -25.12 -18.32
CA SER A 146 14.90 -25.28 -17.03
C SER A 146 14.92 -23.96 -16.23
N THR A 147 15.24 -22.84 -16.88
CA THR A 147 15.29 -21.51 -16.26
C THR A 147 13.91 -21.04 -15.82
N ILE A 148 12.89 -21.13 -16.69
CA ILE A 148 11.50 -20.80 -16.34
C ILE A 148 11.00 -21.69 -15.19
N TYR A 149 11.31 -22.97 -15.22
CA TYR A 149 10.98 -23.92 -14.16
C TYR A 149 11.66 -23.57 -12.83
N LEU A 150 12.93 -23.15 -12.84
CA LEU A 150 13.63 -22.72 -11.62
C LEU A 150 13.05 -21.40 -11.07
N CYS A 151 12.80 -20.41 -11.93
CA CYS A 151 12.15 -19.15 -11.58
C CYS A 151 10.76 -19.38 -10.96
N SER A 152 9.99 -20.36 -11.45
CA SER A 152 8.70 -20.74 -10.85
C SER A 152 8.85 -21.36 -9.44
N ARG A 153 10.02 -21.95 -9.14
CA ARG A 153 10.31 -22.63 -7.86
C ARG A 153 10.88 -21.71 -6.80
N ILE A 154 11.64 -20.66 -7.13
CA ILE A 154 12.27 -19.77 -6.13
C ILE A 154 11.22 -19.17 -5.16
N PRO A 155 10.12 -18.54 -5.61
CA PRO A 155 9.09 -18.02 -4.71
C PRO A 155 8.46 -19.11 -3.83
N LYS A 156 8.25 -20.30 -4.39
CA LYS A 156 7.68 -21.46 -3.70
C LYS A 156 8.51 -21.87 -2.48
N TYR A 157 9.86 -21.89 -2.58
CA TYR A 157 10.74 -22.23 -1.45
C TYR A 157 10.74 -21.16 -0.38
N CYS A 158 10.87 -19.88 -0.77
CA CYS A 158 10.75 -18.77 0.17
C CYS A 158 9.45 -18.90 0.99
N PHE A 159 8.28 -18.92 0.35
CA PHE A 159 6.99 -18.91 1.07
C PHE A 159 6.74 -20.11 2.00
N SER A 160 7.53 -21.20 1.94
CA SER A 160 7.40 -22.32 2.89
C SER A 160 8.25 -22.23 4.15
N GLU A 161 9.37 -21.50 4.11
CA GLU A 161 10.35 -21.47 5.22
C GLU A 161 9.94 -20.54 6.36
N PHE A 162 8.81 -19.83 6.22
CA PHE A 162 8.35 -18.82 7.19
C PHE A 162 7.40 -19.35 8.26
N PHE A 163 7.03 -20.63 8.23
CA PHE A 163 6.13 -21.20 9.23
C PHE A 163 6.87 -21.66 10.49
N ASN A 164 6.32 -21.33 11.66
CA ASN A 164 6.82 -21.83 12.95
C ASN A 164 6.22 -23.21 13.24
N ILE A 165 7.06 -24.16 13.68
CA ILE A 165 6.61 -25.42 14.29
C ILE A 165 6.69 -25.23 15.81
N ASP A 166 5.56 -25.07 16.49
CA ASP A 166 5.52 -24.82 17.94
C ASP A 166 5.14 -26.11 18.68
N LYS A 167 6.03 -26.58 19.56
CA LYS A 167 5.83 -27.71 20.48
C LYS A 167 5.89 -27.30 21.95
N ASP A 168 5.94 -25.99 22.23
CA ASP A 168 6.27 -25.47 23.55
C ASP A 168 5.06 -25.42 24.51
N ILE A 169 5.38 -25.27 25.79
CA ILE A 169 4.45 -25.10 26.91
C ILE A 169 3.50 -23.91 26.67
N LEU A 170 2.21 -24.12 26.95
CA LEU A 170 1.19 -23.07 26.86
C LEU A 170 1.33 -22.07 28.02
N PRO A 171 1.38 -20.76 27.75
CA PRO A 171 1.53 -19.76 28.79
C PRO A 171 0.22 -19.51 29.55
N ALA A 172 0.26 -19.45 30.88
CA ALA A 172 -0.92 -19.15 31.70
C ALA A 172 -1.65 -17.85 31.28
N THR A 173 -2.98 -17.90 31.28
CA THR A 173 -3.92 -16.80 31.03
C THR A 173 -5.09 -16.88 32.00
N GLY A 174 -5.68 -15.76 32.38
CA GLY A 174 -6.96 -15.74 33.09
C GLY A 174 -8.10 -16.21 32.17
N ASN A 175 -9.10 -16.89 32.74
CA ASN A 175 -10.27 -17.38 32.01
C ASN A 175 -11.47 -16.45 32.26
N LEU A 176 -12.12 -15.98 31.19
CA LEU A 176 -13.40 -15.30 31.28
C LEU A 176 -14.56 -16.29 31.37
N THR A 177 -15.56 -15.95 32.19
CA THR A 177 -16.73 -16.79 32.49
C THR A 177 -17.93 -16.57 31.55
N SER A 178 -17.95 -15.49 30.75
CA SER A 178 -18.97 -15.34 29.71
C SER A 178 -18.72 -16.31 28.56
N MET A 179 -19.78 -16.95 28.07
CA MET A 179 -19.69 -18.03 27.11
C MET A 179 -20.35 -17.64 25.79
N PHE A 180 -19.59 -17.71 24.69
CA PHE A 180 -20.13 -17.45 23.35
C PHE A 180 -21.22 -18.47 22.97
N SER A 181 -22.50 -18.06 22.99
CA SER A 181 -23.61 -18.85 22.44
C SER A 181 -23.65 -18.75 20.91
N SER A 182 -24.09 -19.83 20.28
CA SER A 182 -23.98 -20.04 18.82
C SER A 182 -25.29 -20.39 18.13
N ASP A 183 -26.41 -20.24 18.82
CA ASP A 183 -27.71 -20.63 18.30
C ASP A 183 -28.17 -19.63 17.23
N GLY A 184 -28.67 -20.14 16.10
CA GLY A 184 -29.18 -19.32 14.99
C GLY A 184 -28.14 -18.64 14.09
N ILE A 185 -26.83 -18.95 14.18
CA ILE A 185 -25.79 -18.34 13.29
C ILE A 185 -26.08 -18.58 11.79
N PHE A 186 -26.61 -19.76 11.44
CA PHE A 186 -26.87 -20.16 10.06
C PHE A 186 -28.36 -20.21 9.78
N THR A 187 -28.85 -19.27 8.98
CA THR A 187 -30.21 -19.31 8.39
C THR A 187 -30.11 -19.15 6.88
N SER A 188 -31.02 -19.79 6.14
CA SER A 188 -31.10 -19.72 4.67
C SER A 188 -31.16 -18.27 4.17
N GLU A 189 -32.02 -17.44 4.78
CA GLU A 189 -32.19 -16.02 4.47
C GLU A 189 -30.86 -15.23 4.57
N ASN A 190 -30.11 -15.39 5.67
CA ASN A 190 -28.84 -14.70 5.86
C ASN A 190 -27.79 -15.16 4.82
N ILE A 191 -27.80 -16.45 4.47
CA ILE A 191 -26.91 -17.03 3.46
C ILE A 191 -27.26 -16.47 2.07
N GLU A 192 -28.54 -16.45 1.69
CA GLU A 192 -29.03 -15.89 0.43
C GLU A 192 -28.66 -14.41 0.29
N ILE A 193 -28.90 -13.61 1.33
CA ILE A 193 -28.53 -12.18 1.36
C ILE A 193 -27.01 -11.99 1.16
N LEU A 194 -26.18 -12.88 1.73
CA LEU A 194 -24.72 -12.83 1.55
C LEU A 194 -24.27 -13.29 0.14
N LEU A 195 -24.93 -14.29 -0.44
CA LEU A 195 -24.71 -14.76 -1.81
C LEU A 195 -25.08 -13.66 -2.83
N TYR A 196 -26.27 -13.07 -2.69
CA TYR A 196 -26.74 -11.98 -3.54
C TYR A 196 -25.81 -10.75 -3.46
N LYS A 197 -25.24 -10.45 -2.29
CA LYS A 197 -24.27 -9.36 -2.09
C LYS A 197 -22.86 -9.65 -2.64
N LEU A 198 -22.59 -10.83 -3.21
CA LEU A 198 -21.31 -11.10 -3.88
C LEU A 198 -21.13 -10.18 -5.11
N LYS A 199 -19.85 -9.83 -5.38
CA LYS A 199 -19.47 -9.20 -6.65
C LYS A 199 -19.45 -10.28 -7.71
N GLY A 200 -20.33 -10.21 -8.70
CA GLY A 200 -20.41 -11.19 -9.77
C GLY A 200 -19.15 -11.15 -10.65
N ARG A 201 -18.19 -12.03 -10.37
CA ARG A 201 -16.93 -12.15 -11.11
C ARG A 201 -16.73 -13.59 -11.54
N ASN A 202 -16.10 -13.78 -12.69
CA ASN A 202 -15.55 -15.08 -13.07
C ASN A 202 -14.18 -15.24 -12.42
N ASN A 203 -14.14 -15.61 -11.13
CA ASN A 203 -12.92 -15.80 -10.36
C ASN A 203 -12.67 -17.29 -10.10
N THR A 204 -11.48 -17.76 -10.45
CA THR A 204 -10.96 -19.08 -10.07
C THR A 204 -10.60 -19.08 -8.58
N SER A 205 -11.49 -19.60 -7.74
CA SER A 205 -11.15 -20.12 -6.41
C SER A 205 -10.71 -21.59 -6.52
N PRO A 206 -10.07 -22.18 -5.48
CA PRO A 206 -9.55 -23.56 -5.55
C PRO A 206 -10.63 -24.60 -5.84
N ASP A 207 -11.85 -24.37 -5.35
CA ASP A 207 -13.04 -25.19 -5.60
C ASP A 207 -13.62 -25.06 -7.01
N SER A 208 -13.02 -24.25 -7.89
CA SER A 208 -13.50 -23.97 -9.25
C SER A 208 -14.93 -23.42 -9.37
N ILE A 209 -15.48 -22.84 -8.29
CA ILE A 209 -16.85 -22.28 -8.26
C ILE A 209 -16.80 -20.73 -8.34
N PRO A 210 -17.15 -20.12 -9.48
CA PRO A 210 -17.12 -18.66 -9.63
C PRO A 210 -18.14 -17.95 -8.75
N SER A 211 -17.77 -16.78 -8.22
CA SER A 211 -18.69 -15.94 -7.42
C SER A 211 -19.91 -15.45 -8.19
N ILE A 212 -19.85 -15.37 -9.53
CA ILE A 212 -21.01 -15.08 -10.38
C ILE A 212 -22.06 -16.20 -10.35
N PHE A 213 -21.64 -17.47 -10.29
CA PHE A 213 -22.57 -18.61 -10.18
C PHE A 213 -23.30 -18.57 -8.83
N LEU A 214 -22.54 -18.46 -7.74
CA LEU A 214 -23.07 -18.36 -6.37
C LEU A 214 -24.05 -17.18 -6.21
N LYS A 215 -23.78 -16.05 -6.86
CA LYS A 215 -24.67 -14.88 -6.85
C LYS A 215 -25.97 -15.13 -7.63
N ARG A 216 -25.91 -15.80 -8.78
CA ARG A 216 -27.09 -16.04 -9.65
C ARG A 216 -27.98 -17.17 -9.13
N ALA A 217 -27.38 -18.17 -8.51
CA ALA A 217 -28.08 -19.30 -7.89
C ALA A 217 -28.30 -19.10 -6.37
N CYS A 218 -28.38 -17.85 -5.89
CA CYS A 218 -28.38 -17.56 -4.45
C CYS A 218 -29.54 -18.23 -3.70
N THR A 219 -30.75 -18.17 -4.24
CA THR A 219 -31.97 -18.75 -3.65
C THR A 219 -31.91 -20.28 -3.56
N PRO A 220 -31.69 -21.05 -4.65
CA PRO A 220 -31.63 -22.51 -4.56
C PRO A 220 -30.42 -23.04 -3.78
N LEU A 221 -29.32 -22.29 -3.68
CA LEU A 221 -28.14 -22.69 -2.90
C LEU A 221 -28.29 -22.40 -1.39
N ALA A 222 -29.23 -21.55 -0.97
CA ALA A 222 -29.33 -21.09 0.41
C ALA A 222 -29.60 -22.22 1.42
N ILE A 223 -30.57 -23.10 1.12
CA ILE A 223 -30.93 -24.22 2.00
C ILE A 223 -29.83 -25.29 2.06
N PRO A 224 -29.28 -25.81 0.94
CA PRO A 224 -28.16 -26.77 0.99
C PRO A 224 -26.94 -26.23 1.75
N LEU A 225 -26.57 -24.96 1.53
CA LEU A 225 -25.46 -24.35 2.25
C LEU A 225 -25.76 -24.16 3.74
N CYS A 226 -27.01 -23.89 4.12
CA CYS A 226 -27.42 -23.82 5.52
C CYS A 226 -27.19 -25.16 6.23
N ILE A 227 -27.62 -26.27 5.62
CA ILE A 227 -27.41 -27.62 6.16
C ILE A 227 -25.91 -27.91 6.30
N ILE A 228 -25.12 -27.65 5.26
CA ILE A 228 -23.66 -27.90 5.28
C ILE A 228 -22.96 -27.04 6.34
N PHE A 229 -23.33 -25.76 6.50
CA PHE A 229 -22.72 -24.87 7.50
C PHE A 229 -23.08 -25.31 8.93
N THR A 230 -24.35 -25.65 9.18
CA THR A 230 -24.81 -26.17 10.48
C THR A 230 -24.07 -27.45 10.84
N GLU A 231 -23.96 -28.42 9.93
CA GLU A 231 -23.24 -29.68 10.20
C GLU A 231 -21.73 -29.49 10.36
N SER A 232 -21.10 -28.66 9.51
CA SER A 232 -19.69 -28.28 9.66
C SER A 232 -19.40 -27.69 11.03
N TYR A 233 -20.28 -26.80 11.50
CA TYR A 233 -20.17 -26.17 12.82
C TYR A 233 -20.46 -27.14 13.97
N ARG A 234 -21.52 -27.96 13.87
CA ARG A 234 -21.92 -28.96 14.87
C ARG A 234 -20.80 -29.97 15.16
N VAL A 235 -20.14 -30.45 14.11
CA VAL A 235 -19.02 -31.41 14.20
C VAL A 235 -17.67 -30.71 14.48
N GLY A 236 -17.62 -29.37 14.38
CA GLY A 236 -16.39 -28.59 14.56
C GLY A 236 -15.34 -28.86 13.46
N ARG A 237 -15.76 -29.22 12.25
CA ARG A 237 -14.86 -29.61 11.13
C ARG A 237 -15.20 -28.88 9.85
N ILE A 238 -14.17 -28.41 9.15
CA ILE A 238 -14.31 -27.75 7.84
C ILE A 238 -14.09 -28.76 6.70
N PRO A 239 -14.94 -28.74 5.65
CA PRO A 239 -14.75 -29.52 4.43
C PRO A 239 -13.34 -29.39 3.84
N LYS A 240 -12.75 -30.52 3.42
CA LYS A 240 -11.36 -30.57 2.91
C LYS A 240 -11.12 -29.61 1.75
N SER A 241 -12.06 -29.50 0.81
CA SER A 241 -12.01 -28.57 -0.34
C SER A 241 -11.97 -27.09 0.06
N TRP A 242 -12.34 -26.72 1.29
CA TRP A 242 -12.25 -25.35 1.80
C TRP A 242 -10.95 -25.08 2.56
N LYS A 243 -10.12 -26.11 2.80
CA LYS A 243 -8.78 -26.00 3.41
C LYS A 243 -7.68 -25.64 2.39
N GLU A 244 -7.99 -25.72 1.10
CA GLU A 244 -7.10 -25.36 -0.01
C GLU A 244 -7.08 -23.85 -0.28
N ALA A 245 -5.99 -23.36 -0.88
CA ALA A 245 -5.78 -21.95 -1.23
C ALA A 245 -4.86 -21.79 -2.45
N ILE A 246 -5.18 -20.85 -3.34
CA ILE A 246 -4.27 -20.41 -4.40
C ILE A 246 -3.62 -19.10 -3.94
N VAL A 247 -2.32 -19.08 -3.74
CA VAL A 247 -1.54 -17.92 -3.29
C VAL A 247 -1.09 -17.10 -4.50
N MET A 248 -1.58 -15.88 -4.60
CA MET A 248 -1.14 -14.87 -5.57
C MET A 248 -0.07 -13.98 -4.92
N PRO A 249 1.18 -13.94 -5.42
CA PRO A 249 2.21 -13.04 -4.91
C PRO A 249 1.95 -11.60 -5.38
N LEU A 250 1.62 -10.69 -4.47
CA LEU A 250 1.43 -9.27 -4.76
C LEU A 250 2.65 -8.44 -4.36
N HIS A 251 3.31 -7.78 -5.31
CA HIS A 251 4.48 -6.94 -5.06
C HIS A 251 4.18 -5.77 -4.10
N LYS A 252 5.00 -5.60 -3.05
CA LYS A 252 4.84 -4.58 -1.99
C LYS A 252 5.67 -3.33 -2.24
N LYS A 253 7.00 -3.47 -2.33
CA LYS A 253 8.01 -2.41 -2.54
C LYS A 253 9.37 -3.06 -2.81
N GLY A 254 10.36 -2.33 -3.33
CA GLY A 254 11.71 -2.87 -3.55
C GLY A 254 11.85 -3.54 -4.93
N SER A 255 12.84 -4.43 -5.07
CA SER A 255 13.06 -5.16 -6.32
C SER A 255 11.97 -6.20 -6.56
N ARG A 256 11.58 -6.37 -7.83
CA ARG A 256 10.68 -7.42 -8.29
C ARG A 256 11.33 -8.81 -8.37
N SER A 257 12.66 -8.92 -8.40
CA SER A 257 13.34 -10.23 -8.34
C SER A 257 13.25 -10.90 -6.96
N ASP A 258 13.23 -10.09 -5.90
CA ASP A 258 13.29 -10.58 -4.52
C ASP A 258 11.90 -11.07 -4.03
N PRO A 259 11.71 -12.38 -3.76
CA PRO A 259 10.43 -12.90 -3.30
C PRO A 259 9.99 -12.35 -1.93
N LEU A 260 10.91 -11.83 -1.12
CA LEU A 260 10.62 -11.22 0.18
C LEU A 260 9.85 -9.90 0.03
N ASN A 261 9.89 -9.28 -1.15
CA ASN A 261 9.14 -8.08 -1.50
C ASN A 261 7.68 -8.34 -1.92
N TYR A 262 7.23 -9.59 -1.94
CA TYR A 262 5.85 -9.97 -2.27
C TYR A 262 5.04 -10.38 -1.04
N ARG A 263 3.75 -10.02 -1.05
CA ARG A 263 2.74 -10.46 -0.07
C ARG A 263 1.98 -11.68 -0.63
N PRO A 264 1.91 -12.81 0.11
CA PRO A 264 1.18 -14.00 -0.34
C PRO A 264 -0.33 -13.85 -0.10
N ILE A 265 -1.11 -13.46 -1.13
CA ILE A 265 -2.57 -13.34 -1.00
C ILE A 265 -3.24 -14.68 -1.30
N SER A 266 -3.85 -15.28 -0.28
CA SER A 266 -4.58 -16.55 -0.35
C SER A 266 -5.99 -16.36 -0.92
N LEU A 267 -6.22 -16.90 -2.12
CA LEU A 267 -7.54 -17.13 -2.69
C LEU A 267 -8.12 -18.42 -2.11
N THR A 268 -8.98 -18.31 -1.09
CA THR A 268 -9.76 -19.42 -0.52
C THR A 268 -11.17 -19.50 -1.14
N SER A 269 -11.86 -20.63 -0.95
CA SER A 269 -13.23 -20.90 -1.40
C SER A 269 -14.19 -19.74 -1.14
N ASN A 270 -14.99 -19.37 -2.15
CA ASN A 270 -16.03 -18.35 -2.03
C ASN A 270 -17.14 -18.77 -1.05
N ILE A 271 -17.44 -20.08 -0.97
CA ILE A 271 -18.44 -20.65 -0.06
C ILE A 271 -17.96 -20.57 1.39
N CYS A 272 -16.71 -20.98 1.64
CA CYS A 272 -16.08 -20.85 2.96
C CYS A 272 -16.14 -19.39 3.46
N LYS A 273 -15.82 -18.41 2.59
CA LYS A 273 -15.92 -16.97 2.90
C LYS A 273 -17.33 -16.48 3.27
N ILE A 274 -18.40 -17.22 2.99
CA ILE A 274 -19.76 -16.90 3.46
C ILE A 274 -19.93 -17.37 4.90
N MET A 275 -19.55 -18.61 5.19
CA MET A 275 -19.57 -19.16 6.56
C MET A 275 -18.67 -18.34 7.49
N GLU A 276 -17.47 -17.95 7.03
CA GLU A 276 -16.58 -17.04 7.75
C GLU A 276 -17.23 -15.68 8.07
N LYS A 277 -18.03 -15.10 7.17
CA LYS A 277 -18.73 -13.82 7.41
C LYS A 277 -19.79 -13.94 8.50
N LEU A 278 -20.54 -15.04 8.50
CA LEU A 278 -21.56 -15.31 9.52
C LEU A 278 -20.90 -15.45 10.89
N ILE A 279 -19.91 -16.34 11.00
CA ILE A 279 -19.15 -16.53 12.25
C ILE A 279 -18.48 -15.22 12.70
N ARG A 280 -17.86 -14.47 11.79
CA ARG A 280 -17.23 -13.18 12.11
C ARG A 280 -18.24 -12.15 12.62
N LYS A 281 -19.46 -12.10 12.10
CA LYS A 281 -20.50 -11.17 12.57
C LYS A 281 -20.77 -11.37 14.05
N HIS A 282 -21.06 -12.62 14.46
CA HIS A 282 -21.34 -12.96 15.86
C HIS A 282 -20.09 -12.84 16.75
N LEU A 283 -18.92 -13.29 16.28
CA LEU A 283 -17.67 -13.20 17.04
C LEU A 283 -17.27 -11.73 17.32
N VAL A 284 -17.38 -10.84 16.33
CA VAL A 284 -17.09 -9.41 16.53
C VAL A 284 -18.13 -8.74 17.43
N GLN A 285 -19.40 -9.13 17.33
CA GLN A 285 -20.45 -8.66 18.23
C GLN A 285 -20.14 -9.03 19.69
N TYR A 286 -19.91 -10.30 19.99
CA TYR A 286 -19.53 -10.79 21.32
C TYR A 286 -18.28 -10.09 21.88
N VAL A 287 -17.25 -9.93 21.05
CA VAL A 287 -16.01 -9.24 21.41
C VAL A 287 -16.22 -7.77 21.74
N SER A 288 -17.13 -7.07 21.05
CA SER A 288 -17.50 -5.69 21.37
C SER A 288 -18.40 -5.59 22.60
N GLU A 289 -19.40 -6.45 22.75
CA GLU A 289 -20.33 -6.44 23.89
C GLU A 289 -19.62 -6.71 25.23
N ASN A 290 -18.57 -7.54 25.21
CA ASN A 290 -17.76 -7.86 26.39
C ASN A 290 -16.47 -7.00 26.49
N ASN A 291 -16.29 -5.98 25.63
CA ASN A 291 -15.10 -5.10 25.59
C ASN A 291 -13.75 -5.85 25.59
N LEU A 292 -13.62 -6.95 24.84
CA LEU A 292 -12.47 -7.87 24.92
C LEU A 292 -11.22 -7.41 24.16
N LEU A 293 -11.34 -6.39 23.31
CA LEU A 293 -10.19 -5.84 22.56
C LEU A 293 -9.70 -4.54 23.19
N SER A 294 -8.37 -4.41 23.29
CA SER A 294 -7.70 -3.20 23.76
C SER A 294 -8.15 -2.00 22.94
N GLU A 295 -8.51 -0.92 23.63
CA GLU A 295 -8.87 0.33 22.99
C GLU A 295 -7.73 0.85 22.11
N LYS A 296 -6.46 0.56 22.44
CA LYS A 296 -5.31 0.99 21.63
C LYS A 296 -5.24 0.36 20.24
N GLN A 297 -6.11 -0.59 19.91
CA GLN A 297 -6.25 -1.16 18.56
C GLN A 297 -7.18 -0.33 17.66
N PHE A 298 -6.72 -0.03 16.44
CA PHE A 298 -7.47 0.71 15.41
C PHE A 298 -7.59 -0.04 14.07
N GLY A 299 -6.81 -1.10 13.86
CA GLY A 299 -6.85 -1.92 12.65
C GLY A 299 -8.06 -2.86 12.62
N PHE A 300 -8.69 -2.99 11.45
CA PHE A 300 -9.81 -3.92 11.17
C PHE A 300 -11.08 -3.83 12.04
N LEU A 301 -11.18 -2.82 12.91
CA LEU A 301 -12.34 -2.56 13.75
C LEU A 301 -13.34 -1.58 13.10
N ASN A 302 -14.61 -1.71 13.48
CA ASN A 302 -15.65 -0.75 13.09
C ASN A 302 -15.43 0.59 13.81
N GLN A 303 -15.84 1.71 13.18
CA GLN A 303 -15.76 3.08 13.73
C GLN A 303 -14.33 3.57 14.08
N ARG A 304 -13.30 2.77 13.81
CA ARG A 304 -11.88 3.09 13.95
C ARG A 304 -11.23 3.08 12.56
N SER A 305 -10.20 3.88 12.35
CA SER A 305 -9.56 4.07 11.06
C SER A 305 -8.11 4.51 11.22
N THR A 306 -7.35 4.52 10.11
CA THR A 306 -6.00 5.08 10.11
C THR A 306 -6.00 6.54 10.57
N ILE A 307 -6.98 7.32 10.09
CA ILE A 307 -7.12 8.74 10.41
C ILE A 307 -7.46 8.97 11.89
N SER A 308 -8.36 8.17 12.50
CA SER A 308 -8.71 8.36 13.91
C SER A 308 -7.53 8.04 14.84
N GLN A 309 -6.74 7.00 14.52
CA GLN A 309 -5.50 6.73 15.25
C GLN A 309 -4.49 7.89 15.11
N LEU A 310 -4.27 8.37 13.89
CA LEU A 310 -3.34 9.46 13.62
C LEU A 310 -3.74 10.77 14.32
N ILE A 311 -5.04 11.06 14.46
CA ILE A 311 -5.52 12.22 15.23
C ILE A 311 -5.28 12.02 16.73
N ALA A 312 -5.53 10.82 17.28
CA ALA A 312 -5.28 10.53 18.69
C ALA A 312 -3.78 10.67 19.03
N TYR A 313 -2.91 10.16 18.16
CA TYR A 313 -1.46 10.31 18.26
C TYR A 313 -1.01 11.78 18.12
N GLN A 314 -1.48 12.47 17.07
CA GLN A 314 -1.18 13.88 16.85
C GLN A 314 -1.65 14.77 18.01
N ASN A 315 -2.78 14.45 18.65
CA ASN A 315 -3.25 15.14 19.86
C ASN A 315 -2.20 15.10 20.97
N LYS A 316 -1.63 13.92 21.28
CA LYS A 316 -0.56 13.78 22.28
C LYS A 316 0.70 14.54 21.86
N LEU A 317 1.17 14.40 20.61
CA LEU A 317 2.34 15.11 20.11
C LEU A 317 2.21 16.64 20.23
N VAL A 318 1.04 17.18 19.86
CA VAL A 318 0.74 18.62 19.97
C VAL A 318 0.67 19.03 21.45
N PHE A 319 0.03 18.25 22.31
CA PHE A 319 -0.06 18.52 23.74
C PHE A 319 1.32 18.56 24.41
N ASN A 320 2.17 17.54 24.18
CA ASN A 320 3.53 17.49 24.71
C ASN A 320 4.36 18.69 24.22
N SER A 321 4.32 18.97 22.91
CA SER A 321 5.03 20.12 22.31
C SER A 321 4.58 21.47 22.88
N LEU A 322 3.29 21.66 23.18
CA LEU A 322 2.79 22.88 23.82
C LEU A 322 3.25 23.04 25.28
N ASN A 323 3.53 21.94 25.97
CA ASN A 323 4.12 21.92 27.31
C ASN A 323 5.66 21.98 27.30
N GLY A 324 6.29 22.12 26.13
CA GLY A 324 7.75 22.15 26.00
C GLY A 324 8.43 20.77 26.14
N LEU A 325 7.65 19.68 26.14
CA LEU A 325 8.15 18.32 26.30
C LEU A 325 8.41 17.67 24.94
N ASP A 326 9.64 17.18 24.74
CA ASP A 326 9.96 16.33 23.60
C ASP A 326 9.18 15.02 23.68
N THR A 327 8.94 14.35 22.54
CA THR A 327 8.29 13.04 22.51
C THR A 327 9.10 12.05 21.69
N HIS A 328 9.48 10.97 22.33
CA HIS A 328 10.20 9.85 21.76
C HIS A 328 9.18 8.85 21.21
N SER A 329 9.43 8.26 20.04
CA SER A 329 8.48 7.33 19.42
C SER A 329 9.20 6.25 18.62
N VAL A 330 8.88 4.99 18.92
CA VAL A 330 9.45 3.81 18.28
C VAL A 330 8.36 3.07 17.52
N TYR A 331 8.61 2.82 16.24
CA TYR A 331 7.73 2.12 15.31
C TYR A 331 8.27 0.71 15.07
N ILE A 332 7.46 -0.30 15.35
CA ILE A 332 7.86 -1.71 15.32
C ILE A 332 7.34 -2.39 14.04
N ASP A 333 8.24 -2.96 13.23
CA ASP A 333 7.90 -3.82 12.07
C ASP A 333 8.01 -5.29 12.52
N PHE A 334 6.92 -6.07 12.39
CA PHE A 334 6.94 -7.51 12.64
C PHE A 334 7.18 -8.31 11.36
N GLN A 335 8.00 -9.35 11.46
CA GLN A 335 8.27 -10.27 10.36
C GLN A 335 7.05 -11.12 10.07
N ARG A 336 6.34 -10.80 8.98
CA ARG A 336 5.27 -11.63 8.40
C ARG A 336 4.20 -12.00 9.44
N ALA A 337 3.72 -10.99 10.18
CA ALA A 337 2.91 -11.15 11.38
C ALA A 337 1.72 -12.12 11.24
N PHE A 338 1.04 -12.12 10.09
CA PHE A 338 -0.08 -13.02 9.81
C PHE A 338 0.34 -14.48 9.57
N ASP A 339 1.50 -14.70 8.94
CA ASP A 339 1.99 -16.03 8.53
C ASP A 339 2.66 -16.79 9.69
N THR A 340 3.11 -16.06 10.72
CA THR A 340 3.94 -16.59 11.83
C THR A 340 3.16 -16.97 13.08
N VAL A 341 1.86 -16.63 13.19
CA VAL A 341 1.01 -16.93 14.35
C VAL A 341 0.98 -18.45 14.66
N PRO A 342 1.46 -18.91 15.83
CA PRO A 342 1.38 -20.31 16.23
C PRO A 342 -0.07 -20.73 16.52
N ILE A 343 -0.51 -21.82 15.89
CA ILE A 343 -1.90 -22.31 15.98
C ILE A 343 -2.31 -22.63 17.43
N ASN A 344 -1.49 -23.39 18.17
CA ASN A 344 -1.82 -23.81 19.54
C ASN A 344 -1.99 -22.61 20.48
N LYS A 345 -1.10 -21.61 20.37
CA LYS A 345 -1.15 -20.36 21.16
C LYS A 345 -2.32 -19.45 20.75
N LEU A 346 -2.72 -19.48 19.48
CA LEU A 346 -3.95 -18.82 19.03
C LEU A 346 -5.18 -19.46 19.68
N ILE A 347 -5.33 -20.79 19.63
CA ILE A 347 -6.49 -21.47 20.25
C ILE A 347 -6.54 -21.26 21.76
N HIS A 348 -5.38 -21.30 22.44
CA HIS A 348 -5.28 -20.98 23.87
C HIS A 348 -5.75 -19.54 24.20
N LYS A 349 -5.40 -18.55 23.37
CA LYS A 349 -5.95 -17.20 23.51
C LYS A 349 -7.45 -17.16 23.30
N LEU A 350 -7.98 -17.85 22.28
CA LEU A 350 -9.44 -17.93 22.06
C LEU A 350 -10.18 -18.51 23.29
N GLU A 351 -9.57 -19.47 23.99
CA GLU A 351 -10.08 -19.99 25.26
C GLU A 351 -10.10 -18.93 26.37
N SER A 352 -9.02 -18.17 26.58
CA SER A 352 -9.00 -17.07 27.56
C SER A 352 -10.09 -16.00 27.32
N PHE A 353 -10.52 -15.81 26.07
CA PHE A 353 -11.61 -14.90 25.68
C PHE A 353 -13.04 -15.46 25.90
N GLY A 354 -13.21 -16.63 26.53
CA GLY A 354 -14.54 -17.24 26.77
C GLY A 354 -15.20 -17.82 25.51
N ILE A 355 -14.44 -18.00 24.42
CA ILE A 355 -15.00 -18.55 23.18
C ILE A 355 -15.32 -20.03 23.40
N SER A 356 -16.55 -20.43 23.06
CA SER A 356 -17.09 -21.75 23.41
C SER A 356 -16.35 -22.89 22.69
N PRO A 357 -16.23 -24.08 23.32
CA PRO A 357 -15.46 -25.21 22.76
C PRO A 357 -15.87 -25.61 21.33
N LYS A 358 -17.16 -25.52 20.99
CA LYS A 358 -17.67 -25.79 19.63
C LYS A 358 -17.04 -24.85 18.60
N LEU A 359 -17.06 -23.53 18.83
CA LEU A 359 -16.45 -22.55 17.94
C LEU A 359 -14.93 -22.67 17.95
N ARG A 360 -14.27 -22.92 19.09
CA ARG A 360 -12.82 -23.14 19.15
C ARG A 360 -12.38 -24.34 18.31
N ASN A 361 -13.11 -25.46 18.37
CA ASN A 361 -12.82 -26.65 17.56
C ASN A 361 -12.97 -26.36 16.06
N TRP A 362 -14.02 -25.63 15.66
CA TRP A 362 -14.21 -25.21 14.28
C TRP A 362 -13.09 -24.25 13.81
N LEU A 363 -12.70 -23.27 14.63
CA LEU A 363 -11.60 -22.34 14.34
C LEU A 363 -10.23 -23.04 14.31
N HIS A 364 -10.02 -24.06 15.15
CA HIS A 364 -8.85 -24.93 15.06
C HIS A 364 -8.85 -25.70 13.72
N SER A 365 -9.99 -26.27 13.31
CA SER A 365 -10.14 -26.90 12.00
C SER A 365 -9.95 -25.91 10.84
N PHE A 366 -10.22 -24.62 11.04
CA PHE A 366 -10.07 -23.58 10.02
C PHE A 366 -8.62 -23.27 9.69
N VAL A 367 -7.73 -23.29 10.69
CA VAL A 367 -6.30 -22.99 10.53
C VAL A 367 -5.42 -24.24 10.33
N THR A 368 -5.87 -25.43 10.76
CA THR A 368 -5.12 -26.70 10.62
C THR A 368 -5.37 -27.44 9.30
N ASP A 369 -4.44 -28.32 8.92
CA ASP A 369 -4.45 -29.14 7.69
C ASP A 369 -4.67 -28.35 6.40
N ARG A 370 -4.36 -27.05 6.42
CA ARG A 370 -4.47 -26.21 5.23
C ARG A 370 -3.37 -26.52 4.24
N LYS A 371 -3.69 -26.36 2.97
CA LYS A 371 -2.76 -26.53 1.87
C LYS A 371 -2.83 -25.35 0.91
N PHE A 372 -1.73 -25.08 0.23
CA PHE A 372 -1.66 -24.03 -0.77
C PHE A 372 -0.83 -24.40 -2.00
N GLN A 373 -1.13 -23.74 -3.10
CA GLN A 373 -0.32 -23.68 -4.32
C GLN A 373 -0.07 -22.21 -4.65
N VAL A 374 1.12 -21.85 -5.12
CA VAL A 374 1.42 -20.49 -5.60
C VAL A 374 1.06 -20.42 -7.08
N LYS A 375 0.30 -19.40 -7.50
CA LYS A 375 0.01 -19.13 -8.91
C LYS A 375 0.82 -17.93 -9.40
N ILE A 376 1.59 -18.13 -10.47
CA ILE A 376 2.34 -17.08 -11.18
C ILE A 376 1.92 -17.16 -12.64
N ASN A 377 1.44 -16.04 -13.20
CA ASN A 377 0.73 -16.00 -14.48
C ASN A 377 -0.36 -17.10 -14.49
N ASP A 378 -0.32 -18.06 -15.41
CA ASP A 378 -1.26 -19.20 -15.45
C ASP A 378 -0.69 -20.54 -14.96
N ILE A 379 0.50 -20.53 -14.37
CA ILE A 379 1.19 -21.73 -13.86
C ILE A 379 0.96 -21.86 -12.34
N LEU A 380 0.65 -23.09 -11.89
CA LEU A 380 0.50 -23.46 -10.48
C LEU A 380 1.71 -24.24 -9.96
N SER A 381 2.15 -23.93 -8.74
CA SER A 381 3.19 -24.71 -8.06
C SER A 381 2.65 -26.06 -7.55
N LYS A 382 3.56 -27.01 -7.29
CA LYS A 382 3.22 -28.18 -6.46
C LYS A 382 2.62 -27.74 -5.11
N GLU A 383 1.66 -28.52 -4.63
CA GLU A 383 0.94 -28.33 -3.37
C GLU A 383 1.89 -28.38 -2.16
N ARG A 384 1.64 -27.54 -1.15
CA ARG A 384 2.36 -27.51 0.14
C ARG A 384 1.40 -27.34 1.31
N ARG A 385 1.78 -27.87 2.48
CA ARG A 385 1.04 -27.67 3.74
C ARG A 385 1.38 -26.31 4.36
N VAL A 386 0.40 -25.69 5.00
CA VAL A 386 0.57 -24.54 5.89
C VAL A 386 0.82 -25.08 7.29
N LEU A 387 1.90 -24.65 7.97
CA LEU A 387 2.22 -25.14 9.33
C LEU A 387 1.86 -24.14 10.44
N SER A 388 1.77 -22.84 10.11
CA SER A 388 1.36 -21.78 11.05
C SER A 388 0.68 -20.63 10.30
N GLY A 389 0.19 -19.65 11.06
CA GLY A 389 -0.39 -18.43 10.54
C GLY A 389 -1.90 -18.49 10.31
N VAL A 390 -2.48 -17.32 10.05
CA VAL A 390 -3.87 -17.13 9.66
C VAL A 390 -3.94 -16.73 8.18
N PRO A 391 -4.84 -17.30 7.34
CA PRO A 391 -4.73 -17.14 5.89
C PRO A 391 -4.93 -15.68 5.44
N GLN A 392 -3.89 -15.04 4.90
CA GLN A 392 -3.96 -13.66 4.41
C GLN A 392 -4.88 -13.57 3.17
N GLY A 393 -6.09 -13.00 3.34
CA GLY A 393 -7.14 -12.98 2.31
C GLY A 393 -8.42 -13.76 2.67
N SER A 394 -8.41 -14.44 3.82
CA SER A 394 -9.61 -14.89 4.53
C SER A 394 -10.40 -13.73 5.15
N VAL A 395 -11.63 -14.00 5.56
CA VAL A 395 -12.50 -13.04 6.26
C VAL A 395 -12.25 -13.07 7.77
N LEU A 396 -12.02 -14.25 8.36
CA LEU A 396 -11.76 -14.41 9.80
C LEU A 396 -10.32 -14.09 10.20
N GLY A 397 -9.34 -14.26 9.29
CA GLY A 397 -7.91 -14.08 9.60
C GLY A 397 -7.57 -12.76 10.31
N PRO A 398 -8.07 -11.60 9.85
CA PRO A 398 -7.89 -10.33 10.57
C PRO A 398 -8.43 -10.33 12.00
N THR A 399 -9.64 -10.87 12.23
CA THR A 399 -10.25 -10.92 13.57
C THR A 399 -9.48 -11.86 14.50
N LEU A 400 -9.02 -13.02 13.99
CA LEU A 400 -8.17 -13.94 14.74
C LEU A 400 -6.81 -13.32 15.08
N PHE A 401 -6.21 -12.56 14.15
CA PHE A 401 -4.97 -11.83 14.40
C PHE A 401 -5.13 -10.72 15.45
N LEU A 402 -6.24 -9.99 15.45
CA LEU A 402 -6.52 -8.97 16.48
C LEU A 402 -6.58 -9.60 17.89
N LEU A 403 -7.33 -10.69 18.05
CA LEU A 403 -7.39 -11.45 19.31
C LEU A 403 -6.00 -12.01 19.69
N TYR A 404 -5.19 -12.38 18.69
CA TYR A 404 -3.83 -12.82 18.92
C TYR A 404 -2.93 -11.73 19.52
N ILE A 405 -2.84 -10.57 18.85
CA ILE A 405 -1.93 -9.49 19.27
C ILE A 405 -2.45 -8.66 20.46
N ASN A 406 -3.73 -8.81 20.83
CA ASN A 406 -4.42 -7.93 21.78
C ASN A 406 -3.64 -7.57 23.05
N CYS A 407 -3.01 -8.55 23.68
CA CYS A 407 -2.32 -8.39 24.96
C CYS A 407 -0.84 -7.93 24.85
N ILE A 408 -0.43 -7.38 23.70
CA ILE A 408 0.98 -7.01 23.45
C ILE A 408 1.46 -5.85 24.33
N GLY A 409 0.57 -4.93 24.69
CA GLY A 409 0.88 -3.75 25.50
C GLY A 409 0.27 -3.74 26.89
N ASP A 410 -0.22 -4.87 27.40
CA ASP A 410 -0.85 -4.96 28.73
C ASP A 410 0.11 -4.61 29.89
N LYS A 411 1.42 -4.65 29.62
CA LYS A 411 2.49 -4.33 30.57
C LYS A 411 3.22 -3.02 30.27
N PHE A 412 2.92 -2.35 29.15
CA PHE A 412 3.63 -1.14 28.76
C PHE A 412 3.30 0.01 29.71
N GLN A 413 4.33 0.76 30.12
CA GLN A 413 4.17 1.96 30.94
C GLN A 413 3.95 3.20 30.07
N SER A 414 4.49 3.22 28.86
CA SER A 414 4.31 4.26 27.87
C SER A 414 3.01 4.12 27.07
N ASP A 415 2.56 5.23 26.48
CA ASP A 415 1.45 5.20 25.53
C ASP A 415 1.83 4.36 24.30
N TYR A 416 0.89 3.54 23.82
CA TYR A 416 1.07 2.76 22.60
C TYR A 416 -0.19 2.77 21.73
N LEU A 417 -0.02 2.55 20.43
CA LEU A 417 -1.12 2.44 19.46
C LEU A 417 -0.84 1.32 18.45
N LEU A 418 -1.88 0.56 18.13
CA LEU A 418 -1.85 -0.56 17.20
C LEU A 418 -2.74 -0.31 15.98
N PHE A 419 -2.22 -0.57 14.79
CA PHE A 419 -3.03 -0.74 13.59
C PHE A 419 -2.76 -2.13 12.99
N ALA A 420 -3.52 -3.11 13.47
CA ALA A 420 -3.26 -4.53 13.24
C ALA A 420 -1.85 -4.92 13.71
N ASP A 421 -0.92 -5.17 12.80
CA ASP A 421 0.48 -5.49 13.06
C ASP A 421 1.39 -4.26 13.20
N GLU A 422 0.99 -3.07 12.73
CA GLU A 422 1.79 -1.85 12.93
C GLU A 422 1.63 -1.35 14.39
N LEU A 423 2.65 -1.59 15.23
CA LEU A 423 2.75 -1.11 16.61
C LEU A 423 3.65 0.15 16.68
N LYS A 424 3.21 1.15 17.45
CA LYS A 424 4.08 2.25 17.91
C LYS A 424 3.99 2.40 19.42
N ILE A 425 5.12 2.69 20.06
CA ILE A 425 5.27 3.01 21.48
C ILE A 425 5.83 4.44 21.56
N TYR A 426 5.29 5.29 22.42
CA TYR A 426 5.72 6.68 22.52
C TYR A 426 5.53 7.29 23.92
N ASP A 427 6.49 8.14 24.30
CA ASP A 427 6.50 8.80 25.60
C ASP A 427 7.32 10.09 25.56
N THR A 428 7.17 10.91 26.60
CA THR A 428 8.11 11.98 26.93
C THR A 428 9.39 11.49 27.62
N ASN A 429 9.36 10.31 28.26
CA ASN A 429 10.48 9.70 28.97
C ASN A 429 11.07 8.53 28.16
N ASP A 430 12.29 8.70 27.66
CA ASP A 430 13.00 7.70 26.85
C ASP A 430 13.27 6.39 27.60
N ARG A 431 13.49 6.45 28.92
CA ARG A 431 13.73 5.28 29.78
C ARG A 431 12.54 4.33 29.88
N LEU A 432 11.31 4.86 29.80
CA LEU A 432 10.10 4.03 29.81
C LEU A 432 9.98 3.24 28.51
N ILE A 433 10.34 3.85 27.38
CA ILE A 433 10.35 3.19 26.07
C ILE A 433 11.37 2.04 26.07
N ASP A 434 12.59 2.24 26.60
CA ASP A 434 13.57 1.15 26.68
C ASP A 434 13.11 -0.01 27.59
N ALA A 435 12.42 0.28 28.70
CA ALA A 435 11.81 -0.75 29.54
C ALA A 435 10.69 -1.51 28.82
N ASP A 436 9.82 -0.80 28.11
CA ASP A 436 8.72 -1.38 27.33
C ASP A 436 9.21 -2.19 26.12
N LEU A 437 10.36 -1.82 25.53
CA LEU A 437 11.01 -2.62 24.49
C LEU A 437 11.52 -3.96 25.03
N ILE A 438 12.02 -4.01 26.27
CA ILE A 438 12.40 -5.27 26.93
C ILE A 438 11.15 -6.13 27.20
N GLU A 439 10.04 -5.55 27.68
CA GLU A 439 8.78 -6.30 27.81
C GLU A 439 8.22 -6.75 26.45
N LEU A 440 8.42 -5.99 25.38
CA LEU A 440 8.11 -6.40 24.01
C LEU A 440 8.98 -7.59 23.55
N GLU A 441 10.28 -7.63 23.86
CA GLU A 441 11.15 -8.78 23.58
C GLU A 441 10.67 -10.04 24.33
N ASN A 442 10.32 -9.89 25.61
CA ASN A 442 9.76 -10.96 26.44
C ASN A 442 8.43 -11.47 25.86
N TRP A 443 7.54 -10.56 25.45
CA TRP A 443 6.27 -10.91 24.80
C TRP A 443 6.48 -11.62 23.47
N CYS A 444 7.37 -11.10 22.62
CA CYS A 444 7.74 -11.69 21.33
C CYS A 444 8.27 -13.12 21.49
N SER A 445 9.12 -13.34 22.48
CA SER A 445 9.70 -14.66 22.81
C SER A 445 8.63 -15.65 23.29
N LYS A 446 7.75 -15.21 24.21
CA LYS A 446 6.63 -16.00 24.77
C LYS A 446 5.64 -16.41 23.68
N TRP A 447 5.23 -15.46 22.84
CA TRP A 447 4.23 -15.64 21.79
C TRP A 447 4.83 -15.95 20.40
N LYS A 448 6.14 -16.24 20.31
CA LYS A 448 6.87 -16.63 19.07
C LYS A 448 6.66 -15.68 17.87
N MET A 449 6.39 -14.41 18.14
CA MET A 449 6.35 -13.35 17.14
C MET A 449 7.76 -12.79 16.96
N LYS A 450 8.19 -12.58 15.71
CA LYS A 450 9.54 -12.06 15.41
C LYS A 450 9.45 -10.60 14.98
N SER A 451 10.05 -9.69 15.74
CA SER A 451 10.25 -8.30 15.30
C SER A 451 11.40 -8.21 14.28
N ALA A 452 11.47 -7.09 13.54
CA ALA A 452 12.51 -6.81 12.56
C ALA A 452 13.28 -5.52 12.94
N PRO A 453 14.22 -5.55 13.91
CA PRO A 453 14.86 -4.33 14.42
C PRO A 453 15.43 -3.39 13.36
N LYS A 454 16.03 -3.93 12.29
CA LYS A 454 16.57 -3.16 11.14
C LYS A 454 15.51 -2.50 10.25
N LYS A 455 14.23 -2.78 10.47
CA LYS A 455 13.06 -2.19 9.78
C LYS A 455 12.18 -1.36 10.72
N CYS A 456 12.37 -1.48 12.03
CA CYS A 456 11.82 -0.55 12.99
C CYS A 456 12.42 0.86 12.74
N GLU A 457 11.69 1.90 13.12
CA GLU A 457 12.13 3.30 12.96
C GLU A 457 11.94 4.02 14.31
N TYR A 458 12.94 4.80 14.73
CA TYR A 458 12.86 5.63 15.94
C TYR A 458 12.89 7.12 15.57
N ILE A 459 12.02 7.93 16.16
CA ILE A 459 11.98 9.37 15.94
C ILE A 459 11.81 10.11 17.28
N LYS A 460 12.55 11.21 17.43
CA LYS A 460 12.37 12.18 18.49
C LYS A 460 11.66 13.41 17.92
N PHE A 461 10.49 13.75 18.46
CA PHE A 461 9.77 14.98 18.18
C PHE A 461 10.23 16.08 19.14
N ASN A 462 10.87 17.12 18.61
CA ASN A 462 11.46 18.17 19.40
C ASN A 462 10.45 19.31 19.63
N ALA A 463 10.14 19.62 20.89
CA ALA A 463 9.22 20.70 21.26
C ALA A 463 9.82 22.09 21.01
N THR A 464 11.14 22.24 21.14
CA THR A 464 11.85 23.48 20.82
C THR A 464 13.12 23.23 20.02
N ARG A 465 13.42 24.13 19.07
CA ARG A 465 14.62 24.04 18.21
C ARG A 465 15.95 24.15 18.99
N LYS A 466 15.93 24.64 20.23
CA LYS A 466 17.14 24.85 21.06
C LYS A 466 17.79 23.55 21.55
N TYR A 467 17.04 22.45 21.66
CA TYR A 467 17.53 21.19 22.25
C TYR A 467 17.69 20.04 21.24
N ALA A 468 17.78 20.35 19.94
CA ALA A 468 17.95 19.35 18.88
C ALA A 468 19.25 18.50 19.01
N ASN A 469 20.23 18.97 19.79
CA ASN A 469 21.54 18.34 19.97
C ASN A 469 21.72 17.59 21.31
N SER A 470 20.64 17.30 22.05
CA SER A 470 20.74 16.38 23.21
C SER A 470 21.17 14.99 22.75
N ASN A 471 22.16 14.36 23.38
CA ASN A 471 22.62 13.00 23.07
C ASN A 471 21.44 12.04 22.87
N ILE A 472 21.27 11.57 21.64
CA ILE A 472 20.18 10.66 21.27
C ILE A 472 20.52 9.29 21.85
N MET A 473 19.86 8.92 22.94
CA MET A 473 19.85 7.52 23.37
C MET A 473 19.09 6.74 22.29
N ASN A 474 19.80 5.83 21.61
CA ASN A 474 19.25 5.02 20.53
C ASN A 474 18.67 3.74 21.14
N PRO A 475 17.33 3.55 21.10
CA PRO A 475 16.69 2.39 21.70
C PRO A 475 17.14 1.09 21.03
N LYS A 476 17.14 0.00 21.80
CA LYS A 476 17.55 -1.33 21.33
C LYS A 476 16.35 -2.29 21.31
N LEU A 477 16.36 -3.19 20.33
CA LEU A 477 15.39 -4.28 20.22
C LEU A 477 16.09 -5.55 19.69
N ASN A 478 15.94 -6.65 20.42
CA ASN A 478 16.72 -7.89 20.30
C ASN A 478 18.23 -7.60 20.24
N GLN A 479 18.73 -6.79 21.18
CA GLN A 479 20.12 -6.28 21.25
C GLN A 479 20.58 -5.38 20.07
N ALA A 480 19.80 -5.27 19.00
CA ALA A 480 20.12 -4.43 17.83
C ALA A 480 19.61 -3.00 18.02
N LEU A 481 20.41 -2.01 17.62
CA LEU A 481 20.01 -0.60 17.63
C LEU A 481 18.90 -0.34 16.59
N ILE A 482 17.84 0.36 17.00
CA ILE A 482 16.80 0.83 16.10
C ILE A 482 17.32 2.09 15.38
N PRO A 483 17.23 2.18 14.03
CA PRO A 483 17.73 3.32 13.29
C PRO A 483 16.90 4.60 13.60
N PRO A 484 17.55 5.72 13.98
CA PRO A 484 16.88 7.00 14.14
C PRO A 484 16.54 7.61 12.76
N VAL A 485 15.39 8.28 12.66
CA VAL A 485 14.92 8.96 11.46
C VAL A 485 14.39 10.37 11.76
N GLU A 486 14.63 11.32 10.87
CA GLU A 486 14.02 12.66 10.95
C GLU A 486 12.58 12.69 10.44
N ASN A 487 12.20 11.73 9.59
CA ASN A 487 10.92 11.69 8.88
C ASN A 487 10.38 10.26 8.88
N VAL A 488 9.44 9.96 9.78
CA VAL A 488 8.84 8.62 9.92
C VAL A 488 7.58 8.48 9.05
N ARG A 489 7.31 7.28 8.52
CA ARG A 489 6.10 7.01 7.73
C ARG A 489 5.04 6.29 8.57
N ASP A 490 4.07 7.06 9.06
CA ASP A 490 2.98 6.57 9.90
C ASP A 490 1.65 6.45 9.11
N LEU A 491 1.13 5.22 8.95
CA LEU A 491 -0.15 4.92 8.28
C LEU A 491 -0.37 5.61 6.92
N GLY A 492 0.73 5.87 6.20
CA GLY A 492 0.74 6.51 4.88
C GLY A 492 1.00 8.02 4.88
N ILE A 493 1.00 8.66 6.04
CA ILE A 493 1.42 10.05 6.25
C ILE A 493 2.91 10.06 6.64
N TYR A 494 3.60 11.18 6.45
CA TYR A 494 4.97 11.37 6.95
C TYR A 494 4.98 12.45 8.02
N PHE A 495 5.55 12.14 9.18
CA PHE A 495 5.75 13.08 10.28
C PHE A 495 7.23 13.42 10.37
N SER A 496 7.57 14.71 10.31
CA SER A 496 8.93 15.20 10.57
C SER A 496 9.16 15.43 12.06
N SER A 497 10.41 15.30 12.53
CA SER A 497 10.84 15.52 13.93
C SER A 497 10.48 16.91 14.50
N ASN A 498 10.21 17.89 13.65
CA ASN A 498 9.75 19.23 14.01
C ASN A 498 8.21 19.41 13.91
N LEU A 499 7.46 18.31 13.83
CA LEU A 499 5.99 18.24 13.65
C LEU A 499 5.46 18.95 12.38
N SER A 500 6.33 19.28 11.42
CA SER A 500 5.95 19.83 10.13
C SER A 500 5.52 18.74 9.16
N PHE A 501 4.51 19.02 8.34
CA PHE A 501 4.13 18.18 7.20
C PHE A 501 4.76 18.63 5.88
N HIS A 502 5.76 19.52 5.90
CA HIS A 502 6.40 20.03 4.69
C HIS A 502 6.97 18.91 3.79
N TYR A 503 7.68 17.94 4.39
CA TYR A 503 8.22 16.79 3.68
C TYR A 503 7.10 15.93 3.05
N HIS A 504 5.99 15.74 3.77
CA HIS A 504 4.81 15.04 3.27
C HIS A 504 4.21 15.74 2.04
N TYR A 505 4.01 17.07 2.08
CA TYR A 505 3.49 17.82 0.94
C TYR A 505 4.38 17.68 -0.30
N SER A 506 5.70 17.86 -0.13
CA SER A 506 6.67 17.76 -1.23
C SER A 506 6.64 16.37 -1.88
N LEU A 507 6.48 15.30 -1.10
CA LEU A 507 6.31 13.95 -1.62
C LEU A 507 5.00 13.73 -2.40
N ILE A 508 3.85 14.19 -1.89
CA ILE A 508 2.56 13.99 -2.57
C ILE A 508 2.43 14.85 -3.82
N ILE A 509 2.96 16.08 -3.81
CA ILE A 509 3.04 16.98 -4.98
C ILE A 509 3.88 16.31 -6.08
N ARG A 510 5.10 15.85 -5.74
CA ARG A 510 5.98 15.17 -6.70
C ARG A 510 5.33 13.91 -7.31
N LYS A 511 4.76 13.04 -6.49
CA LYS A 511 4.06 11.81 -6.95
C LYS A 511 2.86 12.14 -7.84
N SER A 512 2.14 13.23 -7.55
CA SER A 512 1.00 13.67 -8.34
C SER A 512 1.42 14.22 -9.71
N HIS A 513 2.45 15.07 -9.77
CA HIS A 513 3.01 15.53 -11.05
C HIS A 513 3.57 14.39 -11.90
N GLN A 514 4.22 13.39 -11.29
CA GLN A 514 4.65 12.18 -11.99
C GLN A 514 3.46 11.45 -12.66
N ARG A 515 2.34 11.26 -11.95
CA ARG A 515 1.12 10.67 -12.53
C ARG A 515 0.50 11.53 -13.63
N ILE A 516 0.45 12.86 -13.45
CA ILE A 516 0.00 13.80 -14.50
C ILE A 516 0.85 13.62 -15.76
N ASN A 517 2.17 13.60 -15.64
CA ASN A 517 3.09 13.43 -16.77
C ASN A 517 2.87 12.10 -17.49
N MET A 518 2.72 10.99 -16.75
CA MET A 518 2.38 9.69 -17.33
C MET A 518 1.06 9.72 -18.10
N PHE A 519 0.00 10.30 -17.54
CA PHE A 519 -1.31 10.35 -18.21
C PHE A 519 -1.28 11.18 -19.50
N PHE A 520 -0.66 12.35 -19.51
CA PHE A 520 -0.54 13.13 -20.75
C PHE A 520 0.40 12.47 -21.79
N SER A 521 1.33 11.62 -21.37
CA SER A 521 2.20 10.84 -22.28
C SER A 521 1.49 9.62 -22.87
N ILE A 522 0.70 8.89 -22.08
CA ILE A 522 0.03 7.64 -22.49
C ILE A 522 -1.31 7.94 -23.19
N LEU A 523 -2.13 8.82 -22.61
CA LEU A 523 -3.51 9.09 -23.06
C LEU A 523 -3.57 10.14 -24.18
N LYS A 524 -2.64 10.09 -25.15
CA LYS A 524 -2.52 11.11 -26.22
C LYS A 524 -3.82 11.35 -26.98
N ASN A 525 -4.62 10.30 -27.21
CA ASN A 525 -5.85 10.36 -28.00
C ASN A 525 -7.12 10.24 -27.13
N ALA A 526 -7.02 10.31 -25.80
CA ALA A 526 -8.19 10.20 -24.93
C ALA A 526 -8.98 11.51 -24.87
N SER A 527 -10.29 11.41 -24.65
CA SER A 527 -11.21 12.54 -24.57
C SER A 527 -11.11 13.30 -23.23
N TRP A 528 -11.65 14.52 -23.22
CA TRP A 528 -11.77 15.41 -22.06
C TRP A 528 -12.27 14.68 -20.79
N SER A 529 -13.38 13.96 -20.93
CA SER A 529 -14.03 13.25 -19.82
C SER A 529 -13.19 12.07 -19.29
N VAL A 530 -12.37 11.44 -20.14
CA VAL A 530 -11.42 10.40 -19.69
C VAL A 530 -10.29 11.01 -18.86
N PHE A 531 -9.72 12.14 -19.29
CA PHE A 531 -8.68 12.81 -18.50
C PHE A 531 -9.19 13.23 -17.11
N ILE A 532 -10.36 13.86 -17.04
CA ILE A 532 -10.97 14.26 -15.75
C ILE A 532 -11.22 13.02 -14.87
N LYS A 533 -11.77 11.93 -15.43
CA LYS A 533 -11.93 10.65 -14.69
C LYS A 533 -10.59 10.08 -14.21
N CYS A 534 -9.54 10.12 -15.01
CA CYS A 534 -8.21 9.67 -14.58
C CYS A 534 -7.66 10.53 -13.43
N TYR A 535 -7.91 11.85 -13.42
CA TYR A 535 -7.53 12.72 -12.32
C TYR A 535 -8.32 12.42 -11.04
N THR A 536 -9.65 12.29 -11.12
CA THR A 536 -10.51 12.01 -9.97
C THR A 536 -10.21 10.65 -9.35
N ILE A 537 -9.83 9.65 -10.15
CA ILE A 537 -9.56 8.27 -9.70
C ILE A 537 -8.13 8.08 -9.19
N TYR A 538 -7.12 8.68 -9.84
CA TYR A 538 -5.71 8.32 -9.58
C TYR A 538 -4.83 9.45 -9.02
N ILE A 539 -5.20 10.73 -9.19
CA ILE A 539 -4.39 11.86 -8.70
C ILE A 539 -5.02 12.44 -7.43
N ARG A 540 -6.32 12.79 -7.50
CA ARG A 540 -7.06 13.38 -6.38
C ARG A 540 -6.95 12.57 -5.06
N PRO A 541 -7.04 11.22 -5.05
CA PRO A 541 -6.92 10.47 -3.80
C PRO A 541 -5.52 10.53 -3.16
N LEU A 542 -4.45 10.83 -3.92
CA LEU A 542 -3.12 11.09 -3.34
C LEU A 542 -3.07 12.41 -2.58
N LEU A 543 -3.84 13.41 -3.02
CA LEU A 543 -3.87 14.76 -2.45
C LEU A 543 -4.88 14.86 -1.30
N GLU A 544 -5.88 13.97 -1.26
CA GLU A 544 -6.93 13.94 -0.24
C GLU A 544 -6.70 12.94 0.90
N TYR A 545 -5.93 11.87 0.69
CA TYR A 545 -5.60 10.92 1.76
C TYR A 545 -4.82 11.62 2.87
N GLY A 546 -5.32 11.54 4.11
CA GLY A 546 -4.66 12.12 5.26
C GLY A 546 -4.94 13.59 5.54
N THR A 547 -5.73 14.29 4.71
CA THR A 547 -6.00 15.74 4.87
C THR A 547 -6.57 16.13 6.23
N ILE A 548 -7.35 15.24 6.88
CA ILE A 548 -7.85 15.46 8.24
C ILE A 548 -6.71 15.62 9.28
N VAL A 549 -5.53 15.06 9.03
CA VAL A 549 -4.32 15.20 9.86
C VAL A 549 -3.43 16.33 9.32
N THR A 550 -3.31 16.45 8.00
CA THR A 550 -2.26 17.22 7.31
C THR A 550 -2.72 18.51 6.64
N SER A 551 -4.00 18.89 6.65
CA SER A 551 -4.45 20.11 5.95
C SER A 551 -3.65 21.35 6.39
N PRO A 552 -2.99 22.07 5.47
CA PRO A 552 -2.15 23.22 5.83
C PRO A 552 -2.98 24.47 6.14
N ILE A 553 -2.45 25.29 7.05
CA ILE A 553 -2.97 26.64 7.35
C ILE A 553 -2.17 27.77 6.67
N LEU A 554 -0.95 27.47 6.19
CA LEU A 554 -0.08 28.48 5.56
C LEU A 554 -0.44 28.62 4.07
N LYS A 555 -0.68 29.86 3.64
CA LYS A 555 -1.03 30.23 2.24
C LYS A 555 -0.11 29.57 1.22
N ASP A 556 1.20 29.58 1.44
CA ASP A 556 2.18 28.97 0.55
C ASP A 556 1.99 27.46 0.36
N HIS A 557 1.64 26.74 1.42
CA HIS A 557 1.39 25.29 1.35
C HIS A 557 0.04 24.98 0.71
N ILE A 558 -0.98 25.82 0.96
CA ILE A 558 -2.27 25.76 0.28
C ILE A 558 -2.09 25.95 -1.23
N ILE A 559 -1.37 27.00 -1.65
CA ILE A 559 -1.04 27.28 -3.07
C ILE A 559 -0.21 26.15 -3.69
N LYS A 560 0.80 25.61 -2.97
CA LYS A 560 1.64 24.50 -3.47
C LYS A 560 0.87 23.18 -3.64
N LEU A 561 -0.19 22.93 -2.89
CA LEU A 561 -1.08 21.79 -3.14
C LEU A 561 -2.04 22.09 -4.30
N GLU A 562 -2.62 23.29 -4.36
CA GLU A 562 -3.54 23.70 -5.42
C GLU A 562 -2.87 23.76 -6.81
N SER A 563 -1.58 24.09 -6.87
CA SER A 563 -0.82 24.17 -8.12
C SER A 563 -0.80 22.85 -8.90
N VAL A 564 -0.96 21.70 -8.22
CA VAL A 564 -1.10 20.39 -8.86
C VAL A 564 -2.39 20.30 -9.67
N GLN A 565 -3.51 20.79 -9.13
CA GLN A 565 -4.79 20.83 -9.83
C GLN A 565 -4.77 21.91 -10.93
N LYS A 566 -4.25 23.11 -10.64
CA LYS A 566 -4.06 24.20 -11.62
C LYS A 566 -3.23 23.74 -12.83
N ALA A 567 -2.10 23.08 -12.61
CA ALA A 567 -1.24 22.57 -13.68
C ALA A 567 -1.93 21.45 -14.50
N PHE A 568 -2.76 20.61 -13.87
CA PHE A 568 -3.53 19.61 -14.57
C PHE A 568 -4.62 20.23 -15.47
N VAL A 569 -5.43 21.14 -14.91
CA VAL A 569 -6.51 21.83 -15.62
C VAL A 569 -5.94 22.66 -16.79
N PHE A 570 -4.94 23.49 -16.55
CA PHE A 570 -4.28 24.28 -17.60
C PHE A 570 -3.78 23.42 -18.78
N ARG A 571 -3.21 22.23 -18.49
CA ARG A 571 -2.75 21.29 -19.53
C ARG A 571 -3.90 20.62 -20.28
N ILE A 572 -5.03 20.37 -19.62
CA ILE A 572 -6.25 19.91 -20.28
C ILE A 572 -6.73 20.98 -21.28
N PHE A 573 -6.89 22.23 -20.84
CA PHE A 573 -7.37 23.33 -21.68
C PHE A 573 -6.49 23.52 -22.92
N LYS A 574 -5.17 23.60 -22.71
CA LYS A 574 -4.19 23.68 -23.80
C LYS A 574 -4.25 22.48 -24.76
N LYS A 575 -4.49 21.27 -24.25
CA LYS A 575 -4.61 20.05 -25.06
C LYS A 575 -5.84 20.08 -25.97
N PHE A 576 -6.98 20.55 -25.47
CA PHE A 576 -8.25 20.60 -26.20
C PHE A 576 -8.51 21.95 -26.89
N ARG A 577 -7.53 22.86 -26.89
CA ARG A 577 -7.58 24.19 -27.52
C ARG A 577 -8.72 25.08 -26.99
N MET A 578 -9.06 24.92 -25.71
CA MET A 578 -10.07 25.73 -25.03
C MET A 578 -9.44 26.99 -24.42
N ALA A 579 -10.19 28.09 -24.39
CA ALA A 579 -9.75 29.33 -23.78
C ALA A 579 -9.58 29.15 -22.26
N TYR A 580 -8.43 29.55 -21.72
CA TYR A 580 -8.18 29.51 -20.28
C TYR A 580 -8.21 30.95 -19.75
N THR A 581 -9.39 31.39 -19.30
CA THR A 581 -9.66 32.74 -18.79
C THR A 581 -9.18 32.89 -17.34
N SER A 582 -9.74 32.11 -16.42
CA SER A 582 -9.35 32.07 -15.01
C SER A 582 -9.29 30.64 -14.47
N TYR A 583 -8.62 30.45 -13.33
CA TYR A 583 -8.55 29.13 -12.70
C TYR A 583 -9.91 28.63 -12.20
N PHE A 584 -10.79 29.53 -11.72
CA PHE A 584 -12.06 29.13 -11.15
C PHE A 584 -13.11 28.80 -12.22
N GLU A 585 -13.20 29.58 -13.30
CA GLU A 585 -14.02 29.21 -14.48
C GLU A 585 -13.55 27.86 -15.06
N ALA A 586 -12.24 27.67 -15.20
CA ALA A 586 -11.68 26.41 -15.71
C ALA A 586 -11.95 25.19 -14.79
N LEU A 587 -12.17 25.42 -13.48
CA LEU A 587 -12.62 24.38 -12.56
C LEU A 587 -14.11 24.04 -12.76
N GLU A 588 -14.96 25.05 -12.96
CA GLU A 588 -16.40 24.87 -13.21
C GLU A 588 -16.66 24.08 -14.49
N GLU A 589 -15.99 24.43 -15.60
CA GLU A 589 -16.05 23.65 -16.86
C GLU A 589 -15.55 22.20 -16.69
N CYS A 590 -14.54 21.98 -15.84
CA CYS A 590 -14.08 20.63 -15.51
C CYS A 590 -14.98 19.90 -14.50
N GLN A 591 -16.02 20.54 -13.95
CA GLN A 591 -16.85 20.05 -12.85
C GLN A 591 -16.03 19.66 -11.60
N LEU A 592 -15.02 20.47 -11.27
CA LEU A 592 -14.13 20.28 -10.13
C LEU A 592 -14.27 21.41 -9.11
N SER A 593 -14.11 21.07 -7.82
CA SER A 593 -13.92 22.05 -6.74
C SER A 593 -12.43 22.23 -6.45
N SER A 594 -12.05 23.39 -5.90
CA SER A 594 -10.68 23.63 -5.43
C SER A 594 -10.29 22.60 -4.37
N LEU A 595 -9.01 22.23 -4.31
CA LEU A 595 -8.55 21.26 -3.30
C LEU A 595 -8.67 21.85 -1.88
N GLU A 596 -8.59 23.17 -1.71
CA GLU A 596 -8.85 23.83 -0.44
C GLU A 596 -10.30 23.67 0.04
N TYR A 597 -11.29 23.95 -0.81
CA TYR A 597 -12.70 23.71 -0.48
C TYR A 597 -12.92 22.26 -0.06
N ARG A 598 -12.32 21.31 -0.78
CA ARG A 598 -12.45 19.87 -0.51
C ARG A 598 -11.81 19.46 0.82
N ARG A 599 -10.68 20.06 1.22
CA ARG A 599 -10.07 19.87 2.54
C ARG A 599 -11.00 20.35 3.66
N LEU A 600 -11.52 21.57 3.56
CA LEU A 600 -12.46 22.13 4.54
C LEU A 600 -13.76 21.32 4.64
N TYR A 601 -14.34 20.93 3.50
CA TYR A 601 -15.52 20.06 3.44
C TYR A 601 -15.27 18.72 4.14
N ASN A 602 -14.12 18.09 3.88
CA ASN A 602 -13.73 16.84 4.53
C ASN A 602 -13.56 17.01 6.05
N ASP A 603 -12.96 18.11 6.51
CA ASP A 603 -12.80 18.41 7.96
C ASP A 603 -14.16 18.57 8.67
N LEU A 604 -15.10 19.29 8.05
CA LEU A 604 -16.46 19.46 8.59
C LEU A 604 -17.23 18.13 8.63
N VAL A 605 -17.15 17.34 7.56
CA VAL A 605 -17.77 15.99 7.51
C VAL A 605 -17.15 15.04 8.54
N TYR A 606 -15.84 15.12 8.78
CA TYR A 606 -15.16 14.29 9.77
C TYR A 606 -15.53 14.70 11.20
N THR A 607 -15.60 16.01 11.46
CA THR A 607 -16.09 16.58 12.74
C THR A 607 -17.53 16.14 13.01
N TYR A 608 -18.41 16.15 12.00
CA TYR A 608 -19.77 15.62 12.12
C TYR A 608 -19.82 14.14 12.50
N LYS A 609 -18.93 13.31 11.94
CA LYS A 609 -18.82 11.88 12.26
C LYS A 609 -18.36 11.61 13.70
N ILE A 610 -17.47 12.44 14.26
CA ILE A 610 -17.03 12.35 15.67
C ILE A 610 -18.13 12.85 16.63
N ILE A 611 -18.75 13.98 16.31
CA ILE A 611 -19.61 14.72 17.25
C ILE A 611 -21.07 14.28 17.18
N VAL A 612 -21.63 14.16 15.96
CA VAL A 612 -23.09 14.06 15.76
C VAL A 612 -23.53 12.65 15.40
N SER A 613 -22.96 12.01 14.37
CA SER A 613 -23.40 10.66 13.97
C SER A 613 -22.69 9.51 14.67
N LYS A 614 -21.63 9.78 15.46
CA LYS A 614 -20.84 8.79 16.21
C LYS A 614 -20.36 7.61 15.34
N GLU A 615 -20.14 7.88 14.05
CA GLU A 615 -19.56 6.93 13.09
C GLU A 615 -18.05 6.73 13.32
N ILE A 616 -17.42 7.59 14.11
CA ILE A 616 -16.00 7.52 14.48
C ILE A 616 -15.88 7.71 15.99
N ILE A 617 -15.28 6.73 16.66
CA ILE A 617 -14.95 6.81 18.09
C ILE A 617 -13.56 7.42 18.23
N MET A 618 -13.42 8.32 19.21
CA MET A 618 -12.16 8.88 19.69
C MET A 618 -12.11 8.61 21.20
N GLU A 619 -11.09 7.88 21.67
CA GLU A 619 -10.85 7.65 23.10
C GLU A 619 -10.62 8.97 23.84
N VAL A 620 -9.68 9.77 23.33
CA VAL A 620 -9.38 11.09 23.88
C VAL A 620 -10.22 12.12 23.12
N PRO A 621 -11.12 12.86 23.79
CA PRO A 621 -11.87 13.93 23.15
C PRO A 621 -10.91 15.04 22.71
N ILE A 622 -11.17 15.61 21.53
CA ILE A 622 -10.43 16.77 20.99
C ILE A 622 -11.28 18.06 20.97
N PHE A 623 -12.57 17.92 21.30
CA PHE A 623 -13.56 18.98 21.35
C PHE A 623 -14.37 18.91 22.65
N GLU A 624 -14.80 20.08 23.11
CA GLU A 624 -15.79 20.28 24.17
C GLU A 624 -17.09 20.77 23.51
N ILE A 625 -18.24 20.15 23.85
CA ILE A 625 -19.56 20.52 23.32
C ILE A 625 -20.27 21.45 24.31
N PHE A 626 -20.69 22.63 23.85
CA PHE A 626 -21.42 23.59 24.69
C PHE A 626 -22.94 23.44 24.52
N ASN A 627 -23.58 22.78 25.48
CA ASN A 627 -25.04 22.66 25.56
C ASN A 627 -25.69 24.00 25.99
N HIS A 628 -25.80 24.95 25.07
CA HIS A 628 -26.55 26.19 25.30
C HIS A 628 -28.05 25.99 25.01
N ALA A 629 -28.81 25.61 26.04
CA ALA A 629 -30.27 25.42 25.95
C ALA A 629 -31.10 26.71 25.72
N GLY A 630 -30.46 27.89 25.55
CA GLY A 630 -31.15 29.17 25.40
C GLY A 630 -30.45 30.21 24.48
N SER A 631 -29.50 29.82 23.63
CA SER A 631 -28.82 30.77 22.74
C SER A 631 -29.42 30.81 21.34
N LEU A 632 -30.17 31.87 21.03
CA LEU A 632 -30.75 32.10 19.69
C LEU A 632 -29.71 32.26 18.56
N ARG A 633 -28.43 32.47 18.90
CA ARG A 633 -27.34 32.72 17.93
C ARG A 633 -26.38 31.53 17.72
N ARG A 634 -26.55 30.43 18.45
CA ARG A 634 -25.66 29.25 18.39
C ARG A 634 -26.46 27.99 18.09
N HIS A 635 -25.98 27.15 17.17
CA HIS A 635 -26.58 25.84 16.92
C HIS A 635 -26.24 24.85 18.05
N LYS A 636 -27.07 23.81 18.22
CA LYS A 636 -26.96 22.78 19.28
C LYS A 636 -25.60 22.08 19.39
N TYR A 637 -24.79 22.09 18.34
CA TYR A 637 -23.51 21.39 18.26
C TYR A 637 -22.31 22.35 18.31
N TYR A 638 -22.42 23.46 19.04
CA TYR A 638 -21.35 24.44 19.17
C TYR A 638 -20.13 23.84 19.89
N LEU A 639 -18.93 24.02 19.32
CA LEU A 639 -17.69 23.39 19.79
C LEU A 639 -16.64 24.39 20.29
N LYS A 640 -15.82 23.92 21.22
CA LYS A 640 -14.54 24.52 21.62
C LYS A 640 -13.43 23.47 21.49
N SER A 641 -12.20 23.90 21.21
CA SER A 641 -11.03 23.02 21.14
C SER A 641 -10.48 22.80 22.55
N LEU A 642 -10.11 21.55 22.85
CA LEU A 642 -9.39 21.23 24.09
C LEU A 642 -7.89 21.56 24.00
N ILE A 643 -7.36 21.81 22.80
CA ILE A 643 -5.98 22.26 22.58
C ILE A 643 -5.94 23.79 22.43
N LYS A 644 -5.10 24.46 23.24
CA LYS A 644 -4.82 25.90 23.12
C LYS A 644 -4.25 26.24 21.73
N ASN A 645 -4.87 27.21 21.05
CA ASN A 645 -4.42 27.70 19.75
C ASN A 645 -3.35 28.79 19.91
N SER A 646 -2.09 28.41 20.14
CA SER A 646 -0.97 29.34 20.41
C SER A 646 0.23 29.21 19.47
N THR A 647 0.38 28.07 18.80
CA THR A 647 1.50 27.79 17.87
C THR A 647 0.97 27.33 16.50
N LYS A 648 1.74 27.53 15.42
CA LYS A 648 1.38 27.06 14.07
C LYS A 648 0.98 25.58 14.03
N ILE A 649 1.63 24.74 14.84
CA ILE A 649 1.34 23.30 14.97
C ILE A 649 -0.05 23.12 15.60
N SER A 650 -0.33 23.77 16.73
CA SER A 650 -1.64 23.72 17.39
C SER A 650 -2.76 24.31 16.53
N SER A 651 -2.49 25.38 15.77
CA SER A 651 -3.43 25.98 14.82
C SER A 651 -3.75 25.06 13.65
N GLN A 652 -2.78 24.23 13.22
CA GLN A 652 -2.98 23.26 12.15
C GLN A 652 -3.79 22.05 12.60
N PHE A 653 -3.77 21.69 13.88
CA PHE A 653 -4.52 20.55 14.39
C PHE A 653 -6.03 20.67 14.13
N LEU A 654 -6.70 19.54 13.86
CA LEU A 654 -8.09 19.49 13.38
C LEU A 654 -9.02 20.33 14.27
N SER A 655 -8.93 20.19 15.60
CA SER A 655 -9.87 20.85 16.50
C SER A 655 -9.80 22.37 16.41
N ASN A 656 -8.62 22.95 16.22
CA ASN A 656 -8.46 24.41 16.13
C ASN A 656 -8.85 24.95 14.74
N ARG A 657 -8.40 24.32 13.65
CA ARG A 657 -8.65 24.87 12.30
C ARG A 657 -10.13 24.81 11.88
N VAL A 658 -10.88 23.79 12.30
CA VAL A 658 -12.26 23.58 11.83
C VAL A 658 -13.30 24.45 12.56
N ILE A 659 -13.03 24.83 13.81
CA ILE A 659 -14.01 25.46 14.71
C ILE A 659 -14.64 26.73 14.16
N ARG A 660 -13.85 27.62 13.54
CA ARG A 660 -14.35 28.90 13.03
C ARG A 660 -15.45 28.70 11.99
N CYS A 661 -15.26 27.73 11.09
CA CYS A 661 -16.26 27.39 10.07
C CYS A 661 -17.41 26.59 10.69
N TRP A 662 -17.11 25.55 11.47
CA TRP A 662 -18.12 24.69 12.10
C TRP A 662 -19.15 25.48 12.93
N ASN A 663 -18.68 26.35 13.83
CA ASN A 663 -19.55 27.14 14.71
C ASN A 663 -20.38 28.21 13.98
N SER A 664 -20.05 28.51 12.72
CA SER A 664 -20.80 29.44 11.86
C SER A 664 -21.88 28.74 11.01
N LEU A 665 -21.92 27.40 11.00
CA LEU A 665 -22.87 26.66 10.18
C LEU A 665 -24.31 26.89 10.69
N PRO A 666 -25.26 27.24 9.79
CA PRO A 666 -26.64 27.47 10.21
C PRO A 666 -27.30 26.16 10.66
N ALA A 667 -28.19 26.24 11.65
CA ALA A 667 -28.80 25.07 12.28
C ALA A 667 -29.46 24.09 11.28
N LYS A 668 -30.00 24.59 10.16
CA LYS A 668 -30.60 23.82 9.06
C LYS A 668 -29.66 22.76 8.43
N VAL A 669 -28.33 22.93 8.53
CA VAL A 669 -27.35 21.98 7.96
C VAL A 669 -27.37 20.66 8.71
N PHE A 670 -27.64 20.70 10.02
CA PHE A 670 -27.69 19.51 10.87
C PHE A 670 -29.03 18.77 10.64
N PRO A 671 -29.02 17.50 10.21
CA PRO A 671 -30.25 16.73 10.03
C PRO A 671 -30.83 16.32 11.39
N VAL A 672 -32.17 16.30 11.48
CA VAL A 672 -32.92 15.98 12.72
C VAL A 672 -32.58 14.57 13.22
N LYS A 673 -32.49 13.59 12.30
CA LYS A 673 -31.91 12.27 12.57
C LYS A 673 -30.44 12.28 12.12
N PRO A 674 -29.46 11.90 12.96
CA PRO A 674 -28.05 11.88 12.58
C PRO A 674 -27.79 11.06 11.33
N SER A 675 -27.17 11.67 10.32
CA SER A 675 -26.84 11.03 9.05
C SER A 675 -25.76 11.84 8.34
N SER A 676 -24.56 11.27 8.20
CA SER A 676 -23.47 11.96 7.49
C SER A 676 -23.77 12.15 6.00
N ALA A 677 -24.63 11.32 5.40
CA ALA A 677 -25.10 11.52 4.03
C ALA A 677 -26.02 12.76 3.91
N ALA A 678 -26.97 12.93 4.83
CA ALA A 678 -27.85 14.10 4.84
C ALA A 678 -27.07 15.39 5.15
N PHE A 679 -26.14 15.34 6.12
CA PHE A 679 -25.25 16.47 6.43
C PHE A 679 -24.38 16.87 5.24
N LYS A 680 -23.75 15.89 4.55
CA LYS A 680 -22.95 16.13 3.34
C LYS A 680 -23.72 16.88 2.26
N ASN A 681 -24.95 16.46 1.98
CA ASN A 681 -25.77 17.08 0.94
C ASN A 681 -26.20 18.51 1.33
N ARG A 682 -26.57 18.72 2.59
CA ARG A 682 -26.92 20.06 3.11
C ARG A 682 -25.72 21.00 3.12
N LEU A 683 -24.51 20.50 3.42
CA LEU A 683 -23.29 21.29 3.46
C LEU A 683 -22.89 21.84 2.08
N LEU A 684 -23.27 21.17 0.98
CA LEU A 684 -23.09 21.69 -0.38
C LEU A 684 -23.93 22.95 -0.68
N SER A 685 -25.00 23.19 0.09
CA SER A 685 -25.84 24.40 -0.03
C SER A 685 -25.35 25.58 0.82
N CYS A 686 -24.23 25.41 1.54
CA CYS A 686 -23.62 26.49 2.31
C CYS A 686 -22.51 27.15 1.51
N ASP A 687 -22.49 28.48 1.48
CA ASP A 687 -21.32 29.21 1.04
C ASP A 687 -20.20 29.06 2.10
N LEU A 688 -19.05 28.53 1.67
CA LEU A 688 -17.85 28.36 2.49
C LEU A 688 -16.70 29.27 2.02
N ASN A 689 -16.90 30.08 0.97
CA ASN A 689 -15.84 30.85 0.32
C ASN A 689 -15.14 31.86 1.24
N HIS A 690 -15.86 32.41 2.24
CA HIS A 690 -15.30 33.30 3.26
C HIS A 690 -14.29 32.62 4.22
N PHE A 691 -14.20 31.29 4.21
CA PHE A 691 -13.23 30.52 5.00
C PHE A 691 -12.03 30.03 4.18
N LEU A 692 -12.02 30.26 2.86
CA LEU A 692 -10.95 29.81 1.96
C LEU A 692 -9.93 30.94 1.75
N VAL A 693 -8.65 30.57 1.70
CA VAL A 693 -7.55 31.46 1.30
C VAL A 693 -7.57 31.68 -0.21
N LEU A 694 -8.00 30.67 -0.98
CA LEU A 694 -8.15 30.70 -2.43
C LEU A 694 -9.63 30.83 -2.81
N ASN A 695 -10.04 32.05 -3.17
CA ASN A 695 -11.34 32.35 -3.76
C ASN A 695 -11.17 33.25 -5.00
N SER A 696 -12.22 33.36 -5.82
CA SER A 696 -12.20 34.15 -7.07
C SER A 696 -11.87 35.63 -6.83
N THR A 697 -12.30 36.20 -5.70
CA THR A 697 -12.05 37.61 -5.34
C THR A 697 -10.61 37.92 -4.97
N ASN A 698 -9.89 36.98 -4.33
CA ASN A 698 -8.52 37.22 -3.82
C ASN A 698 -7.42 36.64 -4.72
N TYR A 699 -7.75 35.76 -5.67
CA TYR A 699 -6.76 35.05 -6.49
C TYR A 699 -6.33 35.82 -7.75
N SER A 700 -7.11 36.81 -8.18
CA SER A 700 -6.81 37.70 -9.31
C SER A 700 -5.64 38.65 -9.05
N LEU A 701 -5.51 39.17 -7.82
CA LEU A 701 -4.58 40.24 -7.46
C LEU A 701 -3.10 39.83 -7.31
N GLY A 702 -2.79 38.52 -7.27
CA GLY A 702 -1.45 38.03 -6.92
C GLY A 702 -0.61 37.43 -8.04
N PHE A 703 -1.09 37.39 -9.29
CA PHE A 703 -0.53 36.50 -10.32
C PHE A 703 0.02 37.15 -11.60
N SER A 704 -0.14 38.46 -11.83
CA SER A 704 0.46 39.13 -13.01
C SER A 704 1.99 39.01 -13.01
N PHE A 705 2.62 39.38 -11.90
CA PHE A 705 4.09 39.44 -11.75
C PHE A 705 4.78 38.06 -11.82
N ILE A 706 4.22 37.04 -11.15
CA ILE A 706 4.83 35.70 -11.10
C ILE A 706 4.57 34.93 -12.40
N SER A 707 3.47 35.20 -13.11
CA SER A 707 3.21 34.61 -14.43
C SER A 707 4.23 35.08 -15.47
N GLN A 708 4.57 36.37 -15.47
CA GLN A 708 5.57 36.94 -16.38
C GLN A 708 6.98 36.34 -16.14
N LEU A 709 7.41 36.21 -14.87
CA LEU A 709 8.69 35.58 -14.53
C LEU A 709 8.77 34.11 -14.93
N LEU A 710 7.69 33.34 -14.78
CA LEU A 710 7.63 31.94 -15.24
C LEU A 710 7.53 31.81 -16.77
N GLN A 711 6.94 32.78 -17.47
CA GLN A 711 6.99 32.81 -18.94
C GLN A 711 8.40 33.09 -19.46
N MET A 712 9.18 33.97 -18.83
CA MET A 712 10.58 34.18 -19.20
C MET A 712 11.43 32.93 -18.96
N TYR A 713 11.33 32.28 -17.79
CA TYR A 713 12.15 31.11 -17.47
C TYR A 713 11.87 29.87 -18.34
N VAL A 714 10.68 29.75 -18.93
CA VAL A 714 10.32 28.62 -19.81
C VAL A 714 10.74 28.87 -21.27
N LEU A 715 11.05 30.10 -21.67
CA LEU A 715 11.47 30.45 -23.03
C LEU A 715 12.99 30.43 -23.26
N VAL A 716 13.81 30.41 -22.20
CA VAL A 716 15.28 30.51 -22.31
C VAL A 716 16.00 29.16 -22.52
N ILE A 717 15.29 28.02 -22.47
CA ILE A 717 15.90 26.68 -22.67
C ILE A 717 15.38 26.02 -23.97
N SER A 718 15.86 26.53 -25.11
CA SER A 718 15.79 25.89 -26.42
C SER A 718 16.97 26.36 -27.30
N PRO A 719 18.03 25.56 -27.49
CA PRO A 719 19.23 26.01 -28.19
C PRO A 719 19.09 25.86 -29.72
N SER A 720 18.71 26.92 -30.43
CA SER A 720 18.84 27.04 -31.90
C SER A 720 18.75 28.50 -32.35
N PHE A 721 19.82 29.02 -32.96
CA PHE A 721 19.87 30.23 -33.81
C PHE A 721 19.18 31.53 -33.31
N ILE A 722 19.96 32.41 -32.64
CA ILE A 722 19.82 33.87 -32.76
C ILE A 722 21.22 34.47 -32.91
N ASP A 723 21.40 35.33 -33.91
CA ASP A 723 22.62 36.06 -34.24
C ASP A 723 22.73 37.34 -33.38
N ILE A 724 23.86 37.53 -32.68
CA ILE A 724 24.03 38.56 -31.65
C ILE A 724 24.64 39.83 -32.26
N SER A 725 23.86 40.53 -33.09
CA SER A 725 24.29 41.79 -33.69
C SER A 725 23.22 42.89 -33.79
N ARG A 726 21.95 42.63 -33.40
CA ARG A 726 20.84 43.60 -33.54
C ARG A 726 19.82 43.61 -32.39
N VAL A 727 20.25 43.88 -31.15
CA VAL A 727 19.35 44.40 -30.09
C VAL A 727 20.09 45.45 -29.24
N SER A 728 20.29 46.64 -29.82
CA SER A 728 20.73 47.83 -29.09
C SER A 728 19.62 48.88 -29.09
N GLY A 729 18.84 48.93 -28.01
CA GLY A 729 17.77 49.91 -27.80
C GLY A 729 16.67 49.41 -26.87
N PHE A 730 16.25 50.27 -25.95
CA PHE A 730 15.14 50.10 -24.99
C PHE A 730 15.33 49.10 -23.83
N LEU A 731 16.06 49.57 -22.82
CA LEU A 731 15.84 49.25 -21.40
C LEU A 731 15.83 50.56 -20.59
N PRO A 732 14.72 50.95 -19.94
CA PRO A 732 14.75 51.97 -18.91
C PRO A 732 15.14 51.36 -17.55
N PHE A 733 15.94 52.10 -16.78
CA PHE A 733 16.32 51.76 -15.41
C PHE A 733 15.11 51.64 -14.48
N VAL A 734 15.10 50.60 -13.62
CA VAL A 734 14.42 50.63 -12.33
C VAL A 734 15.36 50.01 -11.31
N GLU A 735 15.87 50.83 -10.39
CA GLU A 735 16.65 50.35 -9.25
C GLU A 735 15.74 49.59 -8.27
N ILE A 736 16.24 48.46 -7.75
CA ILE A 736 15.62 47.76 -6.61
C ILE A 736 16.59 47.88 -5.44
N ASN A 737 16.19 48.63 -4.42
CA ASN A 737 16.91 48.74 -3.16
C ASN A 737 16.00 48.30 -1.99
N LYS A 738 16.40 47.20 -1.35
CA LYS A 738 15.82 46.52 -0.16
C LYS A 738 14.48 45.78 -0.34
#